data_AF-A0AAE1LAQ4-F1
#
_entry.id   AF-A0AAE1LAQ4-F1
#
_cell.length_a   1.000
_cell.length_b   1.000
_cell.length_c   1.000
_cell.angle_alpha   90.00
_cell.angle_beta   90.00
_cell.angle_gamma   90.00
#
_symmetry.space_group_name_H-M   'P 1'
#
loop_
_entity.id
_entity.type
_entity.pdbx_description
1 polymer ?
#
loop_
_entity_poly.entity_id
_entity_poly.type
_entity_poly.pdbx_seq_one_letter_code
_entity_poly.pdbx_strand_id
1 'polypeptide(L)'
;MQGDKDVESFNRAIPRQDRKLTSKDYVCSEHFQEHDVIRFHDDLVIGNTVIKGEKLKAPRLRDGAIPTIFKGPKYLSKPAPPRRKAPVDRPAIPPKIPKLDKNTTHPEVEKNPEIEQNPEVQLNSEERNTELDREIQDPFISSPSLLPKGWALHKYEEAHHYVKIDPELHVTHAVSLDKNNNLTYRIGRKQSDLKLFKSQELMSSAKNTEDIKVAILHIDLIKPCEGYGFGDYSKQCRGGVKKGVRCQNCKGKKKKERQKQKRKEKTNENSRKQKARERSKKLYRITKQNLRIRNELRTLKAVAQDLRKRCAKLEKSQVSESIKDLPAPQQHAVMACLAAAKRKGPQGNRFLLDWIYECLLMRIKGPKSYEHIRSRKILVLPSRTTLNRYMRKLHPGYGYQPQLFQVLKQKITDFSEGAKHGIIMVDEMKTECGVTFDRHTLKYVGMVDVGTHTPADQKTVIADHVLQVIFKPFQGGWYQTLGCFLTKGAATGPVLSKVLLEGIGLCEGTGLQVDAVVTDGAHWNRNMWDLFGIGEESSSCEHPVDETRKLWFFSDWCHLIKCMRNNLCPIIPIKKKKILNSKKNQQQQIDEEEMDEEGIMDNDEAPSAKQDSRYRLETDKEFAERKKAALNKEVETPDGIVKRSHWIALYNLETNMAKRYGIAALTYVPKLTKQHIFPSGFERMNVRLAYQFFSNNIAAGLNWYRKQGHSELEDSEATEAFVSRVNALADSMNSSDASGAYRKDSKHETNITDFIPYLRECVKLAKRNGKKAFISESTDLGLLVSLRSTVELSTYLIDDIGFDYVMTARFNQDTIEQFFANIRSAMGPNNHPNAKSYAQIHRLLSIYSLVQPPKGSNVSGVENLKSLMSVDDLIAQAEKDRKASINEVLDEIVEMGKAFDSLPVVHQIDHSYLRQAPEMEDNMVKFMAGFTAHRQKKIAEKCDACLLTLTQFREEADSGHNFTRTKEIYDGYSYASNELSNLIKATEKAVQEAVHSKNVHEDLFIDTLKYIKLGGGDHVGCIDHHHDLTKKVIKYYLIMRNFFIAEKKSLEVADLNKKKKAFSKQAKLQ
;
A
#
# COMPACT_ATOMS: atom_id res chain seq x y z
N MET A 1 -6.27 -46.72 0.05
CA MET A 1 -6.62 -46.16 1.38
C MET A 1 -6.86 -47.33 2.33
N GLN A 2 -6.84 -47.16 3.66
CA GLN A 2 -7.12 -48.26 4.60
C GLN A 2 -8.38 -47.98 5.42
N GLY A 3 -9.54 -48.13 4.77
CA GLY A 3 -10.87 -47.95 5.36
C GLY A 3 -11.54 -46.64 4.96
N ASP A 4 -12.86 -46.57 5.13
CA ASP A 4 -13.68 -45.49 4.56
C ASP A 4 -13.48 -44.12 5.26
N LYS A 5 -12.90 -44.09 6.46
CA LYS A 5 -12.57 -42.84 7.18
C LYS A 5 -11.51 -41.99 6.47
N ASP A 6 -10.61 -42.60 5.68
CA ASP A 6 -9.64 -41.86 4.85
C ASP A 6 -10.35 -41.05 3.76
N VAL A 7 -11.32 -41.67 3.08
CA VAL A 7 -11.92 -41.21 1.83
C VAL A 7 -12.58 -39.84 1.98
N GLU A 8 -13.28 -39.61 3.09
CA GLU A 8 -13.97 -38.34 3.31
C GLU A 8 -12.97 -37.20 3.59
N SER A 9 -11.92 -37.45 4.37
CA SER A 9 -10.87 -36.46 4.64
C SER A 9 -10.07 -36.11 3.37
N PHE A 10 -9.85 -37.08 2.49
CA PHE A 10 -9.16 -36.87 1.21
C PHE A 10 -10.03 -36.09 0.22
N ASN A 11 -11.35 -36.35 0.18
CA ASN A 11 -12.30 -35.53 -0.60
C ASN A 11 -12.34 -34.07 -0.14
N ARG A 12 -12.13 -33.79 1.16
CA ARG A 12 -12.02 -32.42 1.70
C ARG A 12 -10.64 -31.78 1.41
N ALA A 13 -9.59 -32.58 1.28
CA ALA A 13 -8.21 -32.10 1.09
C ALA A 13 -7.80 -31.91 -0.39
N ILE A 14 -8.37 -32.69 -1.32
CA ILE A 14 -8.06 -32.66 -2.75
C ILE A 14 -9.02 -31.69 -3.47
N PRO A 15 -8.54 -30.54 -3.99
CA PRO A 15 -9.42 -29.52 -4.58
C PRO A 15 -9.85 -29.92 -6.00
N ARG A 16 -10.90 -30.74 -6.09
CA ARG A 16 -11.58 -31.15 -7.33
C ARG A 16 -13.09 -30.92 -7.21
N GLN A 17 -13.69 -30.32 -8.24
CA GLN A 17 -15.16 -30.15 -8.36
C GLN A 17 -15.77 -31.14 -9.36
N ASP A 18 -14.93 -31.84 -10.13
CA ASP A 18 -15.27 -32.73 -11.24
C ASP A 18 -15.68 -34.15 -10.82
N ARG A 19 -15.16 -34.66 -9.69
CA ARG A 19 -15.40 -36.04 -9.24
C ARG A 19 -15.16 -36.24 -7.74
N LYS A 20 -16.08 -36.95 -7.07
CA LYS A 20 -15.85 -37.51 -5.72
C LYS A 20 -14.98 -38.77 -5.78
N LEU A 21 -14.07 -38.92 -4.83
CA LEU A 21 -13.18 -40.08 -4.66
C LEU A 21 -13.87 -41.19 -3.87
N THR A 22 -13.52 -42.43 -4.17
CA THR A 22 -14.01 -43.66 -3.55
C THR A 22 -12.87 -44.43 -2.86
N SER A 23 -13.19 -45.44 -2.05
CA SER A 23 -12.18 -46.31 -1.41
C SER A 23 -11.38 -47.16 -2.42
N LYS A 24 -11.78 -47.22 -3.70
CA LYS A 24 -11.05 -47.84 -4.81
C LYS A 24 -10.08 -46.88 -5.53
N ASP A 25 -10.08 -45.60 -5.19
CA ASP A 25 -9.17 -44.60 -5.78
C ASP A 25 -7.85 -44.50 -5.00
N TYR A 26 -6.74 -44.26 -5.72
CA TYR A 26 -5.39 -44.22 -5.17
C TYR A 26 -4.71 -42.88 -5.45
N VAL A 27 -3.94 -42.38 -4.48
CA VAL A 27 -3.20 -41.11 -4.57
C VAL A 27 -1.71 -41.40 -4.43
N CYS A 28 -0.90 -40.84 -5.34
CA CYS A 28 0.55 -41.03 -5.32
C CYS A 28 1.21 -40.44 -4.06
N SER A 29 2.24 -41.10 -3.54
CA SER A 29 2.98 -40.62 -2.35
C SER A 29 3.64 -39.24 -2.51
N GLU A 30 3.85 -38.77 -3.75
CA GLU A 30 4.35 -37.41 -4.03
C GLU A 30 3.40 -36.28 -3.56
N HIS A 31 2.14 -36.59 -3.22
CA HIS A 31 1.17 -35.62 -2.73
C HIS A 31 1.23 -35.38 -1.20
N PHE A 32 2.06 -36.15 -0.48
CA PHE A 32 2.22 -36.13 0.98
C PHE A 32 3.60 -35.58 1.38
N GLN A 33 3.78 -35.21 2.65
CA GLN A 33 5.12 -34.88 3.14
C GLN A 33 5.91 -36.17 3.37
N GLU A 34 7.23 -36.15 3.14
CA GLU A 34 8.06 -37.37 3.30
C GLU A 34 8.06 -37.94 4.73
N HIS A 35 7.71 -37.14 5.75
CA HIS A 35 7.56 -37.62 7.12
C HIS A 35 6.25 -38.38 7.38
N ASP A 36 5.24 -38.23 6.51
CA ASP A 36 3.97 -38.95 6.57
C ASP A 36 4.04 -40.35 5.96
N VAL A 37 5.10 -40.64 5.20
CA VAL A 37 5.30 -41.91 4.47
C VAL A 37 6.27 -42.82 5.22
N ILE A 38 5.77 -43.94 5.73
CA ILE A 38 6.55 -45.00 6.37
C ILE A 38 7.16 -45.89 5.27
N ARG A 39 8.50 -45.90 5.17
CA ARG A 39 9.26 -46.68 4.17
C ARG A 39 10.14 -47.79 4.74
N PHE A 40 10.25 -47.88 6.06
CA PHE A 40 11.07 -48.85 6.80
C PHE A 40 10.24 -49.40 7.97
N HIS A 41 10.55 -50.62 8.42
CA HIS A 41 10.05 -51.11 9.71
C HIS A 41 10.63 -50.27 10.87
N ASP A 42 9.95 -50.26 12.02
CA ASP A 42 10.40 -49.51 13.20
C ASP A 42 11.78 -50.00 13.70
N ASP A 43 12.65 -49.04 14.04
CA ASP A 43 14.05 -49.31 14.37
C ASP A 43 14.18 -50.06 15.71
N LEU A 44 14.91 -51.18 15.73
CA LEU A 44 15.14 -51.96 16.95
C LEU A 44 16.28 -51.35 17.78
N VAL A 45 16.00 -51.02 19.03
CA VAL A 45 16.97 -50.40 19.95
C VAL A 45 17.50 -51.44 20.93
N ILE A 46 18.81 -51.72 20.88
CA ILE A 46 19.48 -52.60 21.83
C ILE A 46 20.64 -51.82 22.46
N GLY A 47 20.51 -51.49 23.74
CA GLY A 47 21.39 -50.54 24.42
C GLY A 47 21.37 -49.17 23.74
N ASN A 48 22.55 -48.58 23.54
CA ASN A 48 22.70 -47.27 22.89
C ASN A 48 22.77 -47.34 21.35
N THR A 49 22.56 -48.52 20.75
CA THR A 49 22.62 -48.72 19.29
C THR A 49 21.22 -48.90 18.72
N VAL A 50 20.86 -48.03 17.78
CA VAL A 50 19.61 -48.10 17.00
C VAL A 50 19.92 -48.81 15.68
N ILE A 51 19.40 -50.03 15.51
CA ILE A 51 19.53 -50.79 14.25
C ILE A 51 18.34 -50.43 13.38
N LYS A 52 18.60 -49.83 12.21
CA LYS A 52 17.53 -49.39 11.32
C LYS A 52 16.77 -50.55 10.70
N GLY A 53 15.44 -50.49 10.75
CA GLY A 53 14.57 -51.54 10.23
C GLY A 53 14.69 -51.73 8.72
N GLU A 54 14.40 -52.94 8.24
CA GLU A 54 14.42 -53.23 6.80
C GLU A 54 13.41 -52.36 6.02
N LYS A 55 13.72 -52.10 4.75
CA LYS A 55 12.87 -51.27 3.88
C LYS A 55 11.59 -52.03 3.51
N LEU A 56 10.44 -51.46 3.84
CA LEU A 56 9.13 -52.01 3.52
C LEU A 56 8.98 -52.21 2.00
N LYS A 57 8.60 -53.43 1.57
CA LYS A 57 8.33 -53.75 0.15
C LYS A 57 7.25 -52.85 -0.49
N ALA A 58 6.32 -52.35 0.32
CA ALA A 58 5.35 -51.34 -0.07
C ALA A 58 5.28 -50.25 1.03
N PRO A 59 5.50 -48.96 0.70
CA PRO A 59 5.34 -47.87 1.66
C PRO A 59 3.92 -47.78 2.21
N ARG A 60 3.79 -47.38 3.47
CA ARG A 60 2.50 -47.10 4.14
C ARG A 60 2.42 -45.63 4.53
N LEU A 61 1.22 -45.11 4.75
CA LEU A 61 1.05 -43.79 5.35
C LEU A 61 0.97 -43.92 6.88
N ARG A 62 1.30 -42.84 7.61
CA ARG A 62 0.95 -42.69 9.02
C ARG A 62 -0.55 -42.39 9.17
N ASP A 63 -1.15 -42.84 10.26
CA ASP A 63 -2.57 -42.55 10.56
C ASP A 63 -2.83 -41.03 10.60
N GLY A 64 -3.88 -40.61 9.89
CA GLY A 64 -4.26 -39.19 9.76
C GLY A 64 -3.43 -38.37 8.76
N ALA A 65 -2.55 -38.99 7.98
CA ALA A 65 -1.84 -38.32 6.87
C ALA A 65 -2.81 -37.93 5.74
N ILE A 66 -2.79 -36.67 5.32
CA ILE A 66 -3.63 -36.14 4.22
C ILE A 66 -2.77 -35.52 3.10
N PRO A 67 -3.18 -35.63 1.83
CA PRO A 67 -2.43 -35.06 0.72
C PRO A 67 -2.52 -33.52 0.72
N THR A 68 -1.36 -32.86 0.67
CA THR A 68 -1.23 -31.38 0.78
C THR A 68 -0.36 -30.74 -0.29
N ILE A 69 0.30 -31.55 -1.13
CA ILE A 69 1.19 -31.11 -2.21
C ILE A 69 0.51 -31.42 -3.55
N PHE A 70 0.28 -30.42 -4.39
CA PHE A 70 -0.31 -30.57 -5.72
C PHE A 70 0.47 -29.75 -6.76
N LYS A 71 0.86 -30.41 -7.86
CA LYS A 71 1.61 -29.79 -8.97
C LYS A 71 0.67 -28.85 -9.75
N GLY A 72 0.64 -27.58 -9.36
CA GLY A 72 -0.27 -26.56 -9.90
C GLY A 72 -0.11 -25.19 -9.23
N PRO A 73 -1.06 -24.26 -9.40
CA PRO A 73 -1.03 -22.93 -8.78
C PRO A 73 -0.77 -22.94 -7.27
N LYS A 74 0.05 -21.99 -6.81
CA LYS A 74 0.67 -21.99 -5.47
C LYS A 74 -0.32 -21.93 -4.29
N TYR A 75 -1.59 -21.59 -4.52
CA TYR A 75 -2.63 -21.60 -3.49
C TYR A 75 -3.26 -22.98 -3.24
N LEU A 76 -3.06 -23.95 -4.14
CA LEU A 76 -3.53 -25.33 -4.01
C LEU A 76 -2.62 -26.18 -3.10
N SER A 77 -1.31 -25.92 -3.11
CA SER A 77 -0.36 -26.58 -2.22
C SER A 77 -0.25 -25.82 -0.90
N LYS A 78 -0.69 -26.45 0.21
CA LYS A 78 -0.61 -25.89 1.57
C LYS A 78 0.15 -26.85 2.50
N PRO A 79 1.49 -26.93 2.41
CA PRO A 79 2.28 -27.80 3.27
C PRO A 79 2.11 -27.39 4.74
N ALA A 80 1.78 -28.36 5.59
CA ALA A 80 1.67 -28.14 7.03
C ALA A 80 3.05 -27.82 7.65
N PRO A 81 3.14 -26.92 8.64
CA PRO A 81 4.37 -26.73 9.39
C PRO A 81 4.70 -27.99 10.21
N PRO A 82 5.98 -28.37 10.35
CA PRO A 82 6.35 -29.55 11.14
C PRO A 82 5.86 -29.41 12.58
N ARG A 83 5.27 -30.48 13.14
CA ARG A 83 4.74 -30.51 14.50
C ARG A 83 5.83 -30.04 15.49
N ARG A 84 5.51 -29.04 16.31
CA ARG A 84 6.39 -28.61 17.41
C ARG A 84 6.51 -29.76 18.41
N LYS A 85 7.71 -29.94 18.99
CA LYS A 85 7.86 -30.75 20.21
C LYS A 85 7.01 -30.13 21.32
N ALA A 86 6.41 -30.99 22.14
CA ALA A 86 5.66 -30.58 23.32
C ALA A 86 6.56 -29.80 24.32
N PRO A 87 5.99 -29.00 25.23
CA PRO A 87 6.74 -28.44 26.35
C PRO A 87 7.39 -29.57 27.17
N VAL A 88 8.60 -29.34 27.65
CA VAL A 88 9.28 -30.24 28.59
C VAL A 88 9.20 -29.59 29.96
N ASP A 89 8.79 -30.36 30.97
CA ASP A 89 8.73 -29.87 32.35
C ASP A 89 10.09 -29.42 32.87
N ARG A 90 10.07 -28.44 33.77
CA ARG A 90 11.28 -27.81 34.30
C ARG A 90 11.86 -28.70 35.42
N PRO A 91 13.05 -29.32 35.24
CA PRO A 91 13.68 -30.08 36.33
C PRO A 91 14.06 -29.15 37.49
N ALA A 92 14.01 -29.70 38.71
CA ALA A 92 14.40 -29.00 39.92
C ALA A 92 15.91 -28.69 39.95
N ILE A 93 16.29 -27.68 40.74
CA ILE A 93 17.68 -27.21 40.87
C ILE A 93 18.44 -28.14 41.84
N PRO A 94 19.54 -28.80 41.42
CA PRO A 94 20.38 -29.58 42.35
C PRO A 94 21.15 -28.68 43.33
N PRO A 95 21.45 -29.15 44.56
CA PRO A 95 22.29 -28.42 45.50
C PRO A 95 23.75 -28.30 45.03
N LYS A 96 24.48 -27.33 45.59
CA LYS A 96 25.89 -27.06 45.26
C LYS A 96 26.81 -28.19 45.74
N ILE A 97 27.76 -28.59 44.91
CA ILE A 97 28.84 -29.54 45.25
C ILE A 97 30.15 -28.76 45.52
N PRO A 98 31.00 -29.17 46.49
CA PRO A 98 32.35 -28.62 46.71
C PRO A 98 33.36 -28.86 45.56
N LYS A 99 34.63 -28.49 45.80
CA LYS A 99 35.68 -28.29 44.78
C LYS A 99 36.60 -29.52 44.55
N LEU A 100 36.99 -29.71 43.28
CA LEU A 100 38.27 -30.31 42.78
C LEU A 100 38.61 -31.76 43.23
N ASP A 101 39.37 -32.59 42.49
CA ASP A 101 40.49 -32.30 41.57
C ASP A 101 40.36 -32.99 40.18
N LYS A 102 40.79 -32.34 39.09
CA LYS A 102 42.09 -32.50 38.38
C LYS A 102 42.53 -33.94 38.04
N ASN A 103 42.32 -34.34 36.77
CA ASN A 103 43.41 -34.57 35.82
C ASN A 103 42.92 -34.76 34.35
N THR A 104 43.76 -34.36 33.38
CA THR A 104 43.88 -34.85 31.97
C THR A 104 42.64 -35.22 31.13
N THR A 105 42.41 -34.78 29.88
CA THR A 105 43.10 -33.83 28.95
C THR A 105 42.17 -33.46 27.78
N HIS A 106 42.37 -32.30 27.14
CA HIS A 106 41.76 -31.87 25.86
C HIS A 106 42.45 -32.53 24.64
N PRO A 107 41.98 -32.47 23.35
CA PRO A 107 41.08 -31.47 22.70
C PRO A 107 39.95 -32.02 21.76
N GLU A 108 38.78 -31.37 21.64
CA GLU A 108 38.29 -30.42 20.58
C GLU A 108 37.90 -30.95 19.16
N VAL A 109 37.02 -30.16 18.50
CA VAL A 109 36.75 -30.02 17.04
C VAL A 109 35.62 -30.87 16.39
N GLU A 110 34.39 -30.33 16.50
CA GLU A 110 33.45 -29.98 15.41
C GLU A 110 33.28 -30.86 14.12
N LYS A 111 32.00 -31.21 13.83
CA LYS A 111 31.24 -31.10 12.54
C LYS A 111 30.83 -32.35 11.73
N ASN A 112 29.50 -32.44 11.55
CA ASN A 112 28.77 -32.98 10.40
C ASN A 112 29.07 -32.16 9.11
N PRO A 113 28.89 -32.66 7.87
CA PRO A 113 27.53 -32.81 7.30
C PRO A 113 27.32 -33.96 6.27
N GLU A 114 26.09 -34.07 5.75
CA GLU A 114 25.68 -35.00 4.67
C GLU A 114 26.24 -34.62 3.27
N ILE A 115 26.09 -35.53 2.28
CA ILE A 115 25.26 -35.36 1.05
C ILE A 115 25.44 -36.57 0.09
N GLU A 116 24.43 -37.45 0.12
CA GLU A 116 23.59 -38.02 -0.95
C GLU A 116 23.98 -38.07 -2.48
N GLN A 117 23.30 -39.01 -3.18
CA GLN A 117 22.90 -39.10 -4.62
C GLN A 117 23.77 -39.84 -5.69
N ASN A 118 23.29 -41.06 -6.05
CA ASN A 118 22.96 -41.59 -7.41
C ASN A 118 24.02 -41.74 -8.55
N PRO A 119 23.73 -42.50 -9.64
CA PRO A 119 22.87 -43.71 -9.81
C PRO A 119 23.47 -44.84 -10.71
N GLU A 120 22.78 -46.00 -10.81
CA GLU A 120 22.62 -46.94 -11.99
C GLU A 120 23.89 -47.52 -12.71
N VAL A 121 23.90 -48.65 -13.48
CA VAL A 121 22.90 -49.51 -14.18
C VAL A 121 23.27 -51.03 -14.03
N GLN A 122 22.26 -51.92 -14.16
CA GLN A 122 22.15 -53.38 -14.49
C GLN A 122 23.34 -54.12 -15.20
N LEU A 123 23.46 -55.48 -15.28
CA LEU A 123 22.57 -56.67 -15.06
C LEU A 123 23.39 -58.00 -14.79
N ASN A 124 22.70 -59.14 -14.64
CA ASN A 124 23.13 -60.51 -14.19
C ASN A 124 24.21 -61.26 -15.08
N SER A 125 24.73 -62.48 -14.81
CA SER A 125 24.31 -63.65 -13.98
C SER A 125 25.42 -64.71 -13.66
N GLU A 126 25.39 -65.27 -12.43
CA GLU A 126 25.61 -66.68 -11.97
C GLU A 126 26.85 -67.58 -12.34
N GLU A 127 27.20 -68.49 -11.41
CA GLU A 127 28.21 -69.57 -11.51
C GLU A 127 27.65 -70.96 -11.06
N ARG A 128 28.27 -72.05 -11.54
CA ARG A 128 27.78 -73.47 -11.48
C ARG A 128 28.97 -74.47 -11.62
N ASN A 129 28.89 -75.81 -11.55
CA ASN A 129 27.82 -76.82 -11.39
C ASN A 129 28.43 -78.16 -10.86
N THR A 130 27.60 -79.08 -10.37
CA THR A 130 27.85 -80.54 -10.15
C THR A 130 26.90 -81.38 -11.05
N GLU A 131 26.77 -82.71 -11.14
CA GLU A 131 27.53 -84.00 -11.07
C GLU A 131 26.47 -85.07 -11.54
N LEU A 132 26.67 -86.29 -12.08
CA LEU A 132 27.77 -87.20 -12.49
C LEU A 132 27.14 -88.12 -13.62
N ASP A 133 27.69 -89.12 -14.32
CA ASP A 133 28.97 -89.86 -14.41
C ASP A 133 29.04 -90.69 -15.76
N ARG A 134 30.20 -91.30 -16.08
CA ARG A 134 30.42 -92.50 -16.95
C ARG A 134 30.13 -92.43 -18.48
N GLU A 135 30.09 -93.59 -19.16
CA GLU A 135 30.57 -93.83 -20.55
C GLU A 135 29.79 -94.97 -21.29
N ILE A 136 30.00 -95.21 -22.61
CA ILE A 136 29.32 -96.20 -23.49
C ILE A 136 30.29 -96.93 -24.48
N GLN A 137 29.82 -97.90 -25.29
CA GLN A 137 30.65 -98.96 -25.96
C GLN A 137 30.16 -99.43 -27.38
N ASP A 138 30.89 -100.38 -27.98
CA ASP A 138 30.57 -101.36 -29.07
C ASP A 138 30.83 -100.96 -30.57
N PRO A 139 31.40 -101.83 -31.49
CA PRO A 139 32.17 -101.41 -32.69
C PRO A 139 31.61 -101.75 -34.12
N PHE A 140 32.09 -101.08 -35.19
CA PHE A 140 31.51 -101.02 -36.57
C PHE A 140 30.76 -99.66 -36.72
N ILE A 141 29.48 -99.45 -37.01
CA ILE A 141 28.24 -100.26 -37.02
C ILE A 141 28.42 -101.76 -36.69
N SER A 142 28.25 -102.19 -35.43
CA SER A 142 27.04 -102.15 -34.60
C SER A 142 26.26 -100.83 -34.39
N SER A 143 26.77 -99.63 -34.09
CA SER A 143 27.96 -99.10 -33.38
C SER A 143 28.17 -97.65 -33.83
N PRO A 144 28.20 -96.70 -32.89
CA PRO A 144 28.95 -95.46 -33.04
C PRO A 144 30.40 -95.54 -32.51
N SER A 145 30.76 -96.50 -31.65
CA SER A 145 32.00 -96.39 -30.83
C SER A 145 33.32 -96.61 -31.57
N LEU A 146 33.26 -97.17 -32.79
CA LEU A 146 34.45 -97.38 -33.61
C LEU A 146 34.90 -96.10 -34.35
N LEU A 147 34.07 -95.06 -34.37
CA LEU A 147 34.48 -93.72 -34.79
C LEU A 147 35.33 -93.06 -33.69
N PRO A 148 36.44 -92.37 -34.03
CA PRO A 148 37.24 -91.63 -33.05
C PRO A 148 36.40 -90.66 -32.19
N LYS A 149 36.77 -90.52 -30.92
CA LYS A 149 35.86 -89.95 -29.90
C LYS A 149 35.39 -88.53 -30.26
N GLY A 150 34.07 -88.34 -30.31
CA GLY A 150 33.40 -87.10 -30.72
C GLY A 150 32.93 -87.06 -32.18
N TRP A 151 33.24 -88.07 -33.00
CA TRP A 151 32.71 -88.21 -34.36
C TRP A 151 31.39 -89.00 -34.38
N ALA A 152 30.46 -88.62 -35.26
CA ALA A 152 29.15 -89.25 -35.44
C ALA A 152 28.81 -89.39 -36.95
N LEU A 153 28.01 -90.40 -37.31
CA LEU A 153 27.59 -90.66 -38.70
C LEU A 153 26.18 -90.13 -38.98
N HIS A 154 26.03 -89.37 -40.06
CA HIS A 154 24.77 -89.17 -40.79
C HIS A 154 24.82 -89.90 -42.14
N LYS A 155 23.77 -90.64 -42.47
CA LYS A 155 23.55 -91.15 -43.84
C LYS A 155 22.65 -90.18 -44.59
N TYR A 156 22.93 -89.92 -45.87
CA TYR A 156 22.09 -89.09 -46.72
C TYR A 156 22.22 -89.52 -48.18
N GLU A 157 21.11 -89.81 -48.87
CA GLU A 157 21.06 -90.14 -50.31
C GLU A 157 22.18 -91.09 -50.79
N GLU A 158 22.37 -92.21 -50.07
CA GLU A 158 23.37 -93.27 -50.32
C GLU A 158 24.83 -92.89 -50.02
N ALA A 159 25.11 -91.66 -49.58
CA ALA A 159 26.41 -91.23 -49.06
C ALA A 159 26.48 -91.33 -47.52
N HIS A 160 27.71 -91.45 -46.98
CA HIS A 160 27.98 -91.57 -45.54
C HIS A 160 28.86 -90.40 -45.06
N HIS A 161 28.30 -89.55 -44.20
CA HIS A 161 28.92 -88.34 -43.67
C HIS A 161 29.27 -88.50 -42.19
N TYR A 162 30.56 -88.47 -41.86
CA TYR A 162 31.08 -88.51 -40.50
C TYR A 162 31.46 -87.09 -40.06
N VAL A 163 31.00 -86.64 -38.90
CA VAL A 163 31.17 -85.25 -38.40
C VAL A 163 31.53 -85.21 -36.92
N LYS A 164 32.38 -84.27 -36.51
CA LYS A 164 32.72 -84.01 -35.10
C LYS A 164 32.31 -82.61 -34.67
N ILE A 165 31.61 -82.53 -33.54
CA ILE A 165 30.93 -81.32 -33.06
C ILE A 165 31.53 -80.86 -31.72
N ASP A 166 31.60 -79.55 -31.46
CA ASP A 166 32.05 -78.98 -30.18
C ASP A 166 30.89 -78.69 -29.20
N PRO A 167 31.18 -78.36 -27.91
CA PRO A 167 30.15 -78.10 -26.91
C PRO A 167 29.23 -76.91 -27.17
N GLU A 168 29.51 -76.08 -28.19
CA GLU A 168 28.64 -74.99 -28.64
C GLU A 168 27.86 -75.37 -29.91
N LEU A 169 27.77 -76.68 -30.21
CA LEU A 169 27.07 -77.28 -31.34
C LEU A 169 27.64 -76.93 -32.73
N HIS A 170 28.93 -76.56 -32.82
CA HIS A 170 29.58 -76.29 -34.09
C HIS A 170 30.33 -77.53 -34.64
N VAL A 171 30.14 -77.83 -35.93
CA VAL A 171 30.96 -78.84 -36.63
C VAL A 171 32.41 -78.36 -36.72
N THR A 172 33.31 -79.06 -36.03
CA THR A 172 34.76 -78.80 -36.01
C THR A 172 35.52 -79.57 -37.08
N HIS A 173 35.08 -80.78 -37.44
CA HIS A 173 35.72 -81.62 -38.45
C HIS A 173 34.67 -82.47 -39.18
N ALA A 174 34.91 -82.85 -40.43
CA ALA A 174 34.08 -83.80 -41.17
C ALA A 174 34.87 -84.64 -42.19
N VAL A 175 34.37 -85.84 -42.49
CA VAL A 175 34.83 -86.79 -43.52
C VAL A 175 33.58 -87.34 -44.22
N SER A 176 33.53 -87.40 -45.54
CA SER A 176 32.36 -87.91 -46.28
C SER A 176 32.79 -88.88 -47.37
N LEU A 177 32.10 -90.02 -47.47
CA LEU A 177 32.28 -91.06 -48.48
C LEU A 177 31.14 -91.00 -49.51
N ASP A 178 31.48 -90.92 -50.80
CA ASP A 178 30.52 -90.89 -51.90
C ASP A 178 30.19 -92.28 -52.48
N LYS A 179 29.22 -92.33 -53.41
CA LYS A 179 28.69 -93.55 -54.03
C LYS A 179 29.72 -94.31 -54.89
N ASN A 180 30.74 -93.61 -55.37
CA ASN A 180 31.87 -94.17 -56.12
C ASN A 180 33.09 -94.39 -55.20
N ASN A 181 32.85 -94.47 -53.88
CA ASN A 181 33.80 -94.69 -52.80
C ASN A 181 34.84 -93.60 -52.57
N ASN A 182 34.69 -92.38 -53.11
CA ASN A 182 35.68 -91.30 -52.90
C ASN A 182 35.46 -90.54 -51.59
N LEU A 183 36.55 -90.08 -50.98
CA LEU A 183 36.58 -89.41 -49.68
C LEU A 183 36.82 -87.90 -49.78
N THR A 184 36.09 -87.12 -48.99
CA THR A 184 36.27 -85.67 -48.84
C THR A 184 36.32 -85.24 -47.37
N TYR A 185 37.00 -84.13 -47.07
CA TYR A 185 37.38 -83.74 -45.69
C TYR A 185 37.13 -82.24 -45.42
N ARG A 186 36.86 -81.85 -44.16
CA ARG A 186 36.59 -80.46 -43.74
C ARG A 186 37.03 -80.17 -42.31
N ILE A 187 37.49 -78.94 -42.03
CA ILE A 187 37.76 -78.45 -40.66
C ILE A 187 37.06 -77.10 -40.41
N GLY A 188 36.11 -77.10 -39.50
CA GLY A 188 35.28 -75.95 -39.13
C GLY A 188 34.35 -75.50 -40.26
N ARG A 189 33.93 -74.24 -40.20
CA ARG A 189 33.03 -73.66 -41.22
C ARG A 189 33.64 -73.61 -42.63
N LYS A 190 34.96 -73.77 -42.81
CA LYS A 190 35.65 -73.64 -44.12
C LYS A 190 36.04 -75.01 -44.70
N GLN A 191 35.69 -75.25 -45.96
CA GLN A 191 36.28 -76.34 -46.75
C GLN A 191 37.73 -76.00 -47.07
N SER A 192 38.64 -76.96 -46.93
CA SER A 192 40.09 -76.74 -46.98
C SER A 192 40.76 -77.66 -47.98
N ASP A 193 41.43 -77.08 -48.98
CA ASP A 193 42.35 -77.80 -49.86
C ASP A 193 43.40 -78.55 -49.04
N LEU A 194 43.39 -79.88 -49.13
CA LEU A 194 44.25 -80.74 -48.31
C LEU A 194 45.74 -80.64 -48.68
N LYS A 195 46.08 -80.04 -49.83
CA LYS A 195 47.44 -79.71 -50.26
C LYS A 195 48.24 -78.85 -49.25
N LEU A 196 47.58 -78.27 -48.24
CA LEU A 196 48.23 -77.52 -47.15
C LEU A 196 48.66 -78.39 -45.94
N PHE A 197 48.23 -79.65 -45.86
CA PHE A 197 48.58 -80.56 -44.75
C PHE A 197 49.55 -81.64 -45.24
N LYS A 198 50.78 -81.66 -44.68
CA LYS A 198 51.83 -82.63 -45.03
C LYS A 198 51.61 -84.00 -44.40
N SER A 199 50.53 -84.68 -44.76
CA SER A 199 50.26 -86.09 -44.46
C SER A 199 49.97 -86.80 -45.77
N GLN A 200 50.90 -87.64 -46.22
CA GLN A 200 50.92 -88.21 -47.58
C GLN A 200 49.98 -89.42 -47.75
N GLU A 201 49.21 -89.73 -46.70
CA GLU A 201 48.37 -90.93 -46.53
C GLU A 201 46.94 -90.55 -46.08
N LEU A 202 46.36 -89.51 -46.70
CA LEU A 202 44.92 -89.31 -46.66
C LEU A 202 44.33 -89.93 -47.93
N MET A 203 43.68 -91.07 -47.77
CA MET A 203 43.19 -91.87 -48.89
C MET A 203 42.09 -91.12 -49.64
N SER A 204 42.15 -91.20 -50.97
CA SER A 204 41.16 -90.61 -51.88
C SER A 204 39.89 -91.44 -51.99
N SER A 205 39.94 -92.73 -51.64
CA SER A 205 38.80 -93.63 -51.60
C SER A 205 38.94 -94.70 -50.51
N ALA A 206 37.81 -95.26 -50.08
CA ALA A 206 37.73 -96.33 -49.08
C ALA A 206 37.03 -97.57 -49.66
N LYS A 207 37.59 -98.76 -49.45
CA LYS A 207 37.02 -100.05 -49.84
C LYS A 207 36.37 -100.78 -48.66
N ASN A 208 36.77 -100.47 -47.44
CA ASN A 208 36.29 -101.11 -46.21
C ASN A 208 36.11 -100.06 -45.08
N THR A 209 35.51 -100.46 -43.95
CA THR A 209 35.27 -99.59 -42.78
C THR A 209 36.54 -99.20 -42.01
N GLU A 210 37.62 -99.97 -42.14
CA GLU A 210 38.93 -99.65 -41.54
C GLU A 210 39.61 -98.48 -42.27
N ASP A 211 39.48 -98.42 -43.61
CA ASP A 211 39.95 -97.29 -44.42
C ASP A 211 39.30 -95.97 -43.95
N ILE A 212 38.02 -96.03 -43.55
CA ILE A 212 37.28 -94.90 -43.00
C ILE A 212 37.78 -94.52 -41.60
N LYS A 213 38.13 -95.47 -40.72
CA LYS A 213 38.81 -95.15 -39.45
C LYS A 213 40.09 -94.36 -39.71
N VAL A 214 40.95 -94.84 -40.61
CA VAL A 214 42.26 -94.21 -40.90
C VAL A 214 42.06 -92.78 -41.40
N ALA A 215 41.11 -92.58 -42.33
CA ALA A 215 40.72 -91.26 -42.81
C ALA A 215 40.29 -90.31 -41.67
N ILE A 216 39.48 -90.79 -40.72
CA ILE A 216 38.98 -89.97 -39.59
C ILE A 216 40.09 -89.73 -38.53
N LEU A 217 40.90 -90.75 -38.21
CA LEU A 217 42.03 -90.63 -37.27
C LEU A 217 43.06 -89.60 -37.75
N HIS A 218 43.37 -89.58 -39.05
CA HIS A 218 44.34 -88.64 -39.62
C HIS A 218 43.87 -87.18 -39.55
N ILE A 219 42.57 -86.90 -39.73
CA ILE A 219 42.05 -85.52 -39.58
C ILE A 219 41.85 -85.12 -38.11
N ASP A 220 41.51 -86.03 -37.20
CA ASP A 220 41.25 -85.71 -35.78
C ASP A 220 42.52 -85.28 -35.00
N LEU A 221 43.71 -85.61 -35.52
CA LEU A 221 44.99 -85.15 -34.99
C LEU A 221 45.21 -83.63 -35.16
N ILE A 222 44.42 -82.95 -36.00
CA ILE A 222 44.63 -81.54 -36.40
C ILE A 222 43.89 -80.58 -35.45
N LYS A 223 44.42 -80.37 -34.24
CA LYS A 223 43.78 -79.48 -33.25
C LYS A 223 43.71 -78.00 -33.69
N PRO A 224 42.55 -77.32 -33.60
CA PRO A 224 42.42 -75.90 -33.87
C PRO A 224 43.00 -75.01 -32.76
N CYS A 225 43.25 -73.74 -33.06
CA CYS A 225 43.79 -72.74 -32.13
C CYS A 225 42.71 -72.10 -31.25
N GLU A 226 42.92 -72.02 -29.92
CA GLU A 226 42.06 -71.35 -28.90
C GLU A 226 41.59 -69.90 -29.21
N GLY A 227 42.15 -69.22 -30.20
CA GLY A 227 41.63 -67.92 -30.63
C GLY A 227 40.51 -68.01 -31.68
N TYR A 228 40.42 -69.15 -32.37
CA TYR A 228 39.78 -69.30 -33.67
C TYR A 228 38.27 -69.61 -33.53
N GLY A 229 37.51 -68.58 -33.17
CA GLY A 229 36.05 -68.59 -33.07
C GLY A 229 35.52 -67.33 -32.39
N PHE A 230 36.02 -67.07 -31.17
CA PHE A 230 35.50 -66.08 -30.23
C PHE A 230 35.95 -64.63 -30.44
N GLY A 231 36.22 -64.21 -31.68
CA GLY A 231 36.67 -62.84 -32.03
C GLY A 231 38.04 -62.39 -31.47
N ASP A 232 38.62 -63.16 -30.56
CA ASP A 232 39.79 -62.81 -29.74
C ASP A 232 41.14 -63.22 -30.40
N TYR A 233 41.17 -63.23 -31.74
CA TYR A 233 42.28 -63.69 -32.59
C TYR A 233 42.90 -62.59 -33.46
N SER A 234 44.09 -62.89 -34.00
CA SER A 234 44.72 -62.13 -35.09
C SER A 234 44.29 -62.70 -36.44
N LYS A 235 44.02 -61.82 -37.42
CA LYS A 235 43.66 -62.19 -38.81
C LYS A 235 44.71 -63.08 -39.51
N GLN A 236 45.94 -63.15 -39.00
CA GLN A 236 47.05 -63.95 -39.53
C GLN A 236 47.15 -65.37 -38.90
N CYS A 237 46.08 -65.88 -38.27
CA CYS A 237 46.08 -67.22 -37.65
C CYS A 237 45.73 -68.32 -38.67
N ARG A 238 46.59 -69.34 -38.83
CA ARG A 238 46.44 -70.44 -39.81
C ARG A 238 45.51 -71.60 -39.37
N GLY A 239 44.55 -71.35 -38.49
CA GLY A 239 43.61 -72.37 -37.98
C GLY A 239 44.25 -73.39 -37.03
N GLY A 240 44.96 -74.39 -37.55
CA GLY A 240 45.51 -75.53 -36.80
C GLY A 240 46.81 -75.24 -36.04
N VAL A 241 46.97 -75.82 -34.84
CA VAL A 241 48.18 -75.77 -34.01
C VAL A 241 48.36 -77.05 -33.19
N LYS A 242 49.57 -77.63 -33.20
CA LYS A 242 49.90 -78.97 -32.63
C LYS A 242 49.51 -79.22 -31.16
N LYS A 243 49.16 -78.20 -30.36
CA LYS A 243 48.80 -78.33 -28.94
C LYS A 243 47.54 -77.55 -28.53
N GLY A 244 46.72 -77.08 -29.47
CA GLY A 244 45.50 -76.28 -29.21
C GLY A 244 45.74 -74.83 -28.72
N VAL A 245 46.77 -74.61 -27.89
CA VAL A 245 47.04 -73.35 -27.19
C VAL A 245 47.13 -72.14 -28.11
N ARG A 246 46.56 -71.01 -27.66
CA ARG A 246 46.51 -69.73 -28.39
C ARG A 246 47.89 -69.28 -28.87
N CYS A 247 48.03 -69.05 -30.18
CA CYS A 247 49.30 -68.73 -30.83
C CYS A 247 49.90 -67.37 -30.40
N GLN A 248 51.19 -67.16 -30.68
CA GLN A 248 51.93 -65.96 -30.25
C GLN A 248 51.27 -64.63 -30.66
N ASN A 249 50.82 -64.52 -31.92
CA ASN A 249 50.15 -63.31 -32.44
C ASN A 249 48.88 -62.97 -31.62
N CYS A 250 48.12 -63.98 -31.23
CA CYS A 250 46.90 -63.82 -30.43
C CYS A 250 47.21 -63.55 -28.94
N LYS A 251 48.32 -64.08 -28.40
CA LYS A 251 48.81 -63.74 -27.04
C LYS A 251 49.35 -62.31 -26.95
N GLY A 252 49.98 -61.80 -28.02
CA GLY A 252 50.56 -60.45 -28.07
C GLY A 252 49.54 -59.32 -27.93
N LYS A 253 48.36 -59.44 -28.57
CA LYS A 253 47.26 -58.46 -28.50
C LYS A 253 46.80 -58.22 -27.05
N LYS A 254 46.41 -59.31 -26.36
CA LYS A 254 45.85 -59.32 -25.00
C LYS A 254 46.80 -58.73 -23.93
N LYS A 255 48.12 -58.80 -24.16
CA LYS A 255 49.14 -58.18 -23.28
C LYS A 255 49.16 -56.64 -23.39
N LYS A 256 48.98 -56.08 -24.60
CA LYS A 256 48.98 -54.62 -24.82
C LYS A 256 47.75 -53.94 -24.23
N GLU A 257 46.59 -54.59 -24.30
CA GLU A 257 45.33 -54.07 -23.75
C GLU A 257 45.39 -53.95 -22.21
N ARG A 258 45.81 -55.00 -21.50
CA ARG A 258 46.03 -54.97 -20.03
C ARG A 258 46.98 -53.85 -19.57
N GLN A 259 47.98 -53.48 -20.37
CA GLN A 259 48.91 -52.39 -20.02
C GLN A 259 48.30 -50.99 -20.21
N LYS A 260 47.42 -50.78 -21.20
CA LYS A 260 46.69 -49.50 -21.35
C LYS A 260 45.75 -49.24 -20.17
N GLN A 261 45.08 -50.28 -19.68
CA GLN A 261 44.07 -50.17 -18.62
C GLN A 261 44.70 -49.72 -17.28
N LYS A 262 45.76 -50.42 -16.82
CA LYS A 262 46.50 -50.05 -15.59
C LYS A 262 47.10 -48.63 -15.61
N ARG A 263 47.42 -48.09 -16.79
CA ARG A 263 47.90 -46.70 -16.93
C ARG A 263 46.78 -45.66 -16.74
N LYS A 264 45.54 -45.94 -17.19
CA LYS A 264 44.38 -45.05 -16.95
C LYS A 264 44.00 -44.99 -15.47
N GLU A 265 43.96 -46.14 -14.80
CA GLU A 265 43.59 -46.27 -13.38
C GLU A 265 44.46 -45.40 -12.47
N LYS A 266 45.80 -45.54 -12.58
CA LYS A 266 46.76 -44.82 -11.72
C LYS A 266 46.73 -43.30 -11.91
N THR A 267 46.44 -42.84 -13.13
CA THR A 267 46.29 -41.41 -13.45
C THR A 267 45.02 -40.82 -12.81
N ASN A 268 43.91 -41.55 -12.89
CA ASN A 268 42.64 -41.14 -12.28
C ASN A 268 42.72 -41.09 -10.74
N GLU A 269 43.43 -42.04 -10.12
CA GLU A 269 43.63 -42.07 -8.67
C GLU A 269 44.36 -40.81 -8.15
N ASN A 270 45.46 -40.42 -8.80
CA ASN A 270 46.20 -39.22 -8.44
C ASN A 270 45.38 -37.94 -8.62
N SER A 271 44.58 -37.83 -9.70
CA SER A 271 43.68 -36.69 -9.91
C SER A 271 42.62 -36.57 -8.80
N ARG A 272 42.06 -37.70 -8.34
CA ARG A 272 41.13 -37.74 -7.21
C ARG A 272 41.80 -37.28 -5.91
N LYS A 273 43.00 -37.78 -5.60
CA LYS A 273 43.77 -37.40 -4.39
C LYS A 273 44.15 -35.91 -4.37
N GLN A 274 44.49 -35.32 -5.51
CA GLN A 274 44.75 -33.87 -5.62
C GLN A 274 43.50 -33.05 -5.35
N LYS A 275 42.38 -33.34 -6.04
CA LYS A 275 41.11 -32.61 -5.86
C LYS A 275 40.56 -32.71 -4.43
N ALA A 276 40.79 -33.83 -3.73
CA ALA A 276 40.45 -33.98 -2.32
C ALA A 276 41.28 -33.04 -1.41
N ARG A 277 42.60 -32.93 -1.65
CA ARG A 277 43.49 -32.01 -0.91
C ARG A 277 43.10 -30.54 -1.13
N GLU A 278 42.71 -30.17 -2.35
CA GLU A 278 42.26 -28.81 -2.68
C GLU A 278 40.92 -28.47 -2.01
N ARG A 279 39.94 -29.39 -2.03
CA ARG A 279 38.67 -29.25 -1.30
C ARG A 279 38.90 -29.07 0.21
N SER A 280 39.79 -29.86 0.80
CA SER A 280 40.14 -29.77 2.23
C SER A 280 40.79 -28.42 2.58
N LYS A 281 41.73 -27.93 1.75
CA LYS A 281 42.32 -26.60 1.91
C LYS A 281 41.29 -25.47 1.81
N LYS A 282 40.30 -25.59 0.92
CA LYS A 282 39.19 -24.62 0.80
C LYS A 282 38.27 -24.64 2.03
N LEU A 283 37.88 -25.83 2.50
CA LEU A 283 37.05 -26.01 3.69
C LEU A 283 37.72 -25.47 4.96
N TYR A 284 39.04 -25.69 5.12
CA TYR A 284 39.82 -25.12 6.22
C TYR A 284 39.84 -23.59 6.20
N ARG A 285 40.07 -22.97 5.02
CA ARG A 285 40.02 -21.49 4.86
C ARG A 285 38.66 -20.92 5.27
N ILE A 286 37.56 -21.49 4.76
CA ILE A 286 36.19 -21.07 5.08
C ILE A 286 35.90 -21.27 6.57
N THR A 287 36.33 -22.39 7.16
CA THR A 287 36.15 -22.65 8.61
C THR A 287 36.90 -21.65 9.47
N LYS A 288 38.14 -21.30 9.11
CA LYS A 288 38.96 -20.29 9.82
C LYS A 288 38.38 -18.88 9.69
N GLN A 289 37.80 -18.53 8.54
CA GLN A 289 37.07 -17.28 8.33
C GLN A 289 35.78 -17.22 9.17
N ASN A 290 34.98 -18.29 9.16
CA ASN A 290 33.77 -18.40 9.99
C ASN A 290 34.10 -18.35 11.50
N LEU A 291 35.22 -18.93 11.93
CA LEU A 291 35.68 -18.84 13.33
C LEU A 291 36.06 -17.40 13.71
N ARG A 292 36.76 -16.67 12.84
CA ARG A 292 37.06 -15.23 13.03
C ARG A 292 35.76 -14.42 13.19
N ILE A 293 34.82 -14.57 12.25
CA ILE A 293 33.53 -13.86 12.28
C ILE A 293 32.72 -14.23 13.54
N ARG A 294 32.70 -15.50 13.96
CA ARG A 294 32.05 -15.93 15.22
C ARG A 294 32.70 -15.31 16.47
N ASN A 295 34.01 -15.07 16.45
CA ASN A 295 34.73 -14.47 17.58
C ASN A 295 34.57 -12.95 17.62
N GLU A 296 34.63 -12.29 16.47
CA GLU A 296 34.31 -10.88 16.28
C GLU A 296 32.85 -10.57 16.68
N LEU A 297 31.90 -11.43 16.28
CA LEU A 297 30.50 -11.33 16.69
C LEU A 297 30.29 -11.62 18.19
N ARG A 298 31.20 -12.37 18.84
CA ARG A 298 31.23 -12.50 20.31
C ARG A 298 31.79 -11.25 20.99
N THR A 299 32.91 -10.70 20.53
CA THR A 299 33.50 -9.50 21.13
C THR A 299 32.61 -8.28 20.93
N LEU A 300 32.05 -8.07 19.75
CA LEU A 300 31.06 -7.00 19.49
C LEU A 300 29.81 -7.14 20.38
N LYS A 301 29.33 -8.37 20.66
CA LYS A 301 28.25 -8.61 21.62
C LYS A 301 28.66 -8.27 23.07
N ALA A 302 29.88 -8.61 23.47
CA ALA A 302 30.41 -8.30 24.80
C ALA A 302 30.58 -6.78 24.99
N VAL A 303 31.18 -6.08 24.02
CA VAL A 303 31.30 -4.61 24.01
C VAL A 303 29.92 -3.95 24.02
N ALA A 304 28.96 -4.41 23.22
CA ALA A 304 27.59 -3.90 23.24
C ALA A 304 26.87 -4.17 24.58
N GLN A 305 27.19 -5.24 25.30
CA GLN A 305 26.68 -5.48 26.66
C GLN A 305 27.36 -4.57 27.69
N ASP A 306 28.67 -4.34 27.59
CA ASP A 306 29.39 -3.47 28.52
C ASP A 306 28.99 -1.99 28.34
N LEU A 307 28.92 -1.50 27.10
CA LEU A 307 28.38 -0.17 26.79
C LEU A 307 26.96 0.00 27.34
N ARG A 308 26.09 -1.02 27.24
CA ARG A 308 24.75 -0.99 27.88
C ARG A 308 24.83 -0.92 29.40
N LYS A 309 25.78 -1.61 30.05
CA LYS A 309 26.00 -1.51 31.50
C LYS A 309 26.49 -0.11 31.90
N ARG A 310 27.43 0.48 31.14
CA ARG A 310 27.90 1.87 31.36
C ARG A 310 26.77 2.88 31.19
N CYS A 311 26.01 2.81 30.09
CA CYS A 311 24.85 3.68 29.86
C CYS A 311 23.71 3.45 30.87
N ALA A 312 23.58 2.25 31.45
CA ALA A 312 22.64 2.00 32.54
C ALA A 312 23.09 2.69 33.85
N LYS A 313 24.40 2.69 34.15
CA LYS A 313 25.01 3.32 35.34
C LYS A 313 25.00 4.85 35.32
N LEU A 314 24.97 5.51 34.16
CA LEU A 314 24.86 6.97 34.08
C LEU A 314 23.59 7.46 34.77
N GLU A 315 23.73 8.38 35.73
CA GLU A 315 22.59 9.03 36.38
C GLU A 315 21.88 10.02 35.45
N LYS A 316 20.61 10.34 35.76
CA LYS A 316 19.88 11.40 35.04
C LYS A 316 20.47 12.79 35.25
N SER A 317 20.94 13.06 36.47
CA SER A 317 21.59 14.30 36.92
C SER A 317 22.76 14.67 36.01
N GLN A 318 23.78 13.82 35.99
CA GLN A 318 25.01 13.98 35.20
C GLN A 318 24.71 14.18 33.71
N VAL A 319 23.78 13.40 33.14
CA VAL A 319 23.38 13.56 31.74
C VAL A 319 22.68 14.88 31.47
N SER A 320 21.76 15.30 32.36
CA SER A 320 20.99 16.55 32.16
C SER A 320 21.91 17.77 32.22
N GLU A 321 22.88 17.77 33.13
CA GLU A 321 23.92 18.80 33.21
C GLU A 321 24.76 18.84 31.93
N SER A 322 25.20 17.67 31.42
CA SER A 322 26.00 17.57 30.19
C SER A 322 25.25 17.90 28.88
N ILE A 323 23.94 18.16 28.92
CA ILE A 323 23.14 18.52 27.73
C ILE A 323 22.40 19.85 27.87
N LYS A 324 22.53 20.56 29.01
CA LYS A 324 21.76 21.77 29.31
C LYS A 324 21.91 22.88 28.25
N ASP A 325 23.11 22.98 27.66
CA ASP A 325 23.46 23.98 26.65
C ASP A 325 23.00 23.60 25.23
N LEU A 326 22.48 22.39 25.03
CA LEU A 326 21.88 21.97 23.76
C LEU A 326 20.44 22.49 23.63
N PRO A 327 19.96 22.83 22.42
CA PRO A 327 18.54 23.17 22.20
C PRO A 327 17.59 22.08 22.72
N ALA A 328 16.50 22.46 23.37
CA ALA A 328 15.57 21.52 24.03
C ALA A 328 15.13 20.31 23.17
N PRO A 329 14.84 20.42 21.86
CA PRO A 329 14.55 19.25 21.01
C PRO A 329 15.70 18.23 20.96
N GLN A 330 16.96 18.69 21.02
CA GLN A 330 18.13 17.81 21.06
C GLN A 330 18.27 17.14 22.44
N GLN A 331 18.05 17.88 23.53
CA GLN A 331 18.00 17.29 24.88
C GLN A 331 16.96 16.17 24.96
N HIS A 332 15.76 16.44 24.44
CA HIS A 332 14.66 15.49 24.35
C HIS A 332 15.02 14.25 23.50
N ALA A 333 15.70 14.44 22.37
CA ALA A 333 16.19 13.33 21.54
C ALA A 333 17.22 12.46 22.28
N VAL A 334 18.22 13.07 22.94
CA VAL A 334 19.25 12.35 23.72
C VAL A 334 18.61 11.57 24.88
N MET A 335 17.69 12.19 25.61
CA MET A 335 16.96 11.54 26.71
C MET A 335 16.06 10.40 26.21
N ALA A 336 15.42 10.52 25.05
CA ALA A 336 14.68 9.43 24.42
C ALA A 336 15.60 8.26 23.98
N CYS A 337 16.79 8.56 23.48
CA CYS A 337 17.81 7.57 23.13
C CYS A 337 18.33 6.81 24.36
N LEU A 338 18.64 7.51 25.45
CA LEU A 338 19.06 6.90 26.72
C LEU A 338 17.95 6.06 27.36
N ALA A 339 16.71 6.56 27.35
CA ALA A 339 15.53 5.82 27.81
C ALA A 339 15.27 4.55 26.99
N ALA A 340 15.68 4.49 25.72
CA ALA A 340 15.68 3.24 24.95
C ALA A 340 16.88 2.35 25.26
N ALA A 341 18.08 2.91 25.43
CA ALA A 341 19.31 2.17 25.72
C ALA A 341 19.25 1.39 27.05
N LYS A 342 18.58 1.92 28.08
CA LYS A 342 18.41 1.25 29.38
C LYS A 342 17.39 0.09 29.36
N ARG A 343 16.72 -0.23 28.25
CA ARG A 343 15.60 -1.20 28.21
C ARG A 343 15.94 -2.51 27.50
N LYS A 344 15.29 -3.60 27.94
CA LYS A 344 15.54 -4.98 27.49
C LYS A 344 15.00 -5.30 26.07
N GLY A 345 14.17 -4.45 25.48
CA GLY A 345 13.51 -4.71 24.19
C GLY A 345 12.94 -3.44 23.52
N PRO A 346 12.51 -3.54 22.24
CA PRO A 346 12.20 -2.38 21.41
C PRO A 346 10.85 -1.70 21.73
N GLN A 347 9.86 -2.47 22.22
CA GLN A 347 8.53 -1.96 22.53
C GLN A 347 8.49 -1.22 23.89
N GLY A 348 7.47 -0.38 24.12
CA GLY A 348 7.23 0.22 25.44
C GLY A 348 8.16 1.38 25.83
N ASN A 349 8.64 2.18 24.87
CA ASN A 349 9.35 3.43 25.22
C ASN A 349 8.34 4.46 25.76
N ARG A 350 8.60 5.01 26.95
CA ARG A 350 7.95 6.25 27.39
C ARG A 350 8.77 7.42 26.85
N PHE A 351 8.08 8.39 26.26
CA PHE A 351 8.67 9.59 25.68
C PHE A 351 8.19 10.81 26.49
N LEU A 352 8.99 11.87 26.53
CA LEU A 352 8.53 13.18 27.01
C LEU A 352 7.44 13.71 26.07
N LEU A 353 6.52 14.49 26.63
CA LEU A 353 5.35 14.99 25.91
C LEU A 353 5.77 15.89 24.74
N ASP A 354 6.70 16.81 25.00
CA ASP A 354 7.25 17.76 24.03
C ASP A 354 7.97 17.06 22.87
N TRP A 355 8.68 15.95 23.16
CA TRP A 355 9.28 15.10 22.13
C TRP A 355 8.24 14.44 21.24
N ILE A 356 7.07 14.09 21.79
CA ILE A 356 5.97 13.53 20.99
C ILE A 356 5.38 14.61 20.09
N TYR A 357 5.24 15.85 20.56
CA TYR A 357 4.80 16.97 19.72
C TYR A 357 5.79 17.27 18.60
N GLU A 358 7.09 17.38 18.89
CA GLU A 358 8.10 17.54 17.83
C GLU A 358 8.08 16.36 16.84
N CYS A 359 7.91 15.12 17.32
CA CYS A 359 7.73 13.95 16.44
C CYS A 359 6.44 13.99 15.61
N LEU A 360 5.34 14.57 16.11
CA LEU A 360 4.13 14.81 15.33
C LEU A 360 4.40 15.83 14.21
N LEU A 361 5.12 16.90 14.52
CA LEU A 361 5.44 18.00 13.61
C LEU A 361 6.45 17.59 12.54
N MET A 362 7.51 16.86 12.91
CA MET A 362 8.40 16.16 11.97
C MET A 362 7.62 15.24 11.02
N ARG A 363 6.63 14.49 11.54
CA ARG A 363 5.77 13.64 10.70
C ARG A 363 4.84 14.45 9.80
N ILE A 364 4.32 15.60 10.22
CA ILE A 364 3.49 16.48 9.39
C ILE A 364 4.32 17.07 8.24
N LYS A 365 5.48 17.65 8.56
CA LYS A 365 6.39 18.27 7.57
C LYS A 365 6.97 17.24 6.59
N GLY A 366 7.20 15.99 7.03
CA GLY A 366 7.73 14.93 6.16
C GLY A 366 7.39 13.52 6.62
N PRO A 367 6.19 12.97 6.29
CA PRO A 367 5.78 11.63 6.76
C PRO A 367 6.74 10.52 6.31
N LYS A 368 7.23 10.60 5.07
CA LYS A 368 8.19 9.63 4.50
C LYS A 368 9.55 9.72 5.22
N SER A 369 10.02 10.92 5.50
CA SER A 369 11.30 11.18 6.19
C SER A 369 11.25 10.69 7.64
N TYR A 370 10.16 10.99 8.36
CA TYR A 370 9.92 10.49 9.71
C TYR A 370 9.93 8.95 9.77
N GLU A 371 9.19 8.29 8.87
CA GLU A 371 9.16 6.82 8.81
C GLU A 371 10.51 6.23 8.35
N HIS A 372 11.30 6.92 7.52
CA HIS A 372 12.67 6.52 7.20
C HIS A 372 13.58 6.56 8.44
N ILE A 373 13.65 7.70 9.14
CA ILE A 373 14.46 7.90 10.35
C ILE A 373 14.09 6.85 11.42
N ARG A 374 12.79 6.63 11.61
CA ARG A 374 12.25 5.64 12.57
C ARG A 374 12.55 4.19 12.17
N SER A 375 12.39 3.82 10.90
CA SER A 375 12.60 2.43 10.44
C SER A 375 14.08 2.06 10.35
N ARG A 376 14.94 2.99 9.94
CA ARG A 376 16.40 2.85 9.99
C ARG A 376 16.99 2.99 11.41
N LYS A 377 16.19 3.42 12.39
CA LYS A 377 16.56 3.65 13.80
C LYS A 377 17.67 4.69 13.97
N ILE A 378 17.66 5.72 13.11
CA ILE A 378 18.60 6.86 13.17
C ILE A 378 18.33 7.70 14.42
N LEU A 379 17.04 7.88 14.78
CA LEU A 379 16.61 8.45 16.05
C LEU A 379 15.55 7.55 16.70
N VAL A 380 15.43 7.63 18.03
CA VAL A 380 14.38 6.92 18.78
C VAL A 380 13.08 7.72 18.70
N LEU A 381 12.29 7.42 17.67
CA LEU A 381 11.02 8.10 17.36
C LEU A 381 9.80 7.23 17.74
N PRO A 382 8.69 7.83 18.23
CA PRO A 382 7.42 7.13 18.46
C PRO A 382 6.85 6.41 17.23
N SER A 383 6.08 5.34 17.44
CA SER A 383 5.36 4.67 16.34
C SER A 383 4.17 5.51 15.85
N ARG A 384 3.73 5.32 14.59
CA ARG A 384 2.50 5.93 14.05
C ARG A 384 1.28 5.71 14.96
N THR A 385 1.16 4.53 15.57
CA THR A 385 0.09 4.22 16.55
C THR A 385 0.21 5.05 17.83
N THR A 386 1.44 5.31 18.30
CA THR A 386 1.69 6.19 19.46
C THR A 386 1.32 7.63 19.12
N LEU A 387 1.82 8.14 17.98
CA LEU A 387 1.50 9.48 17.49
C LEU A 387 -0.02 9.68 17.31
N ASN A 388 -0.70 8.75 16.64
CA ASN A 388 -2.16 8.80 16.46
C ASN A 388 -2.93 8.75 17.79
N ARG A 389 -2.38 8.14 18.86
CA ARG A 389 -3.00 8.14 20.19
C ARG A 389 -2.93 9.53 20.85
N TYR A 390 -1.88 10.31 20.61
CA TYR A 390 -1.79 11.69 21.08
C TYR A 390 -2.58 12.66 20.19
N MET A 391 -2.60 12.49 18.86
CA MET A 391 -3.54 13.23 17.98
C MET A 391 -5.00 13.04 18.41
N ARG A 392 -5.38 11.84 18.88
CA ARG A 392 -6.72 11.57 19.43
C ARG A 392 -7.04 12.25 20.77
N LYS A 393 -6.05 12.86 21.45
CA LYS A 393 -6.28 13.76 22.60
C LYS A 393 -6.46 15.21 22.16
N LEU A 394 -6.12 15.58 20.93
CA LEU A 394 -6.49 16.89 20.40
C LEU A 394 -7.97 16.82 20.00
N HIS A 395 -8.84 17.37 20.85
CA HIS A 395 -10.27 17.44 20.57
C HIS A 395 -10.47 18.37 19.35
N PRO A 396 -11.19 17.92 18.30
CA PRO A 396 -11.49 18.77 17.15
C PRO A 396 -12.38 19.94 17.61
N GLY A 397 -12.13 21.13 17.06
CA GLY A 397 -12.93 22.32 17.30
C GLY A 397 -12.87 23.24 16.08
N TYR A 398 -14.00 23.88 15.80
CA TYR A 398 -14.15 24.93 14.79
C TYR A 398 -14.47 26.25 15.48
N GLY A 399 -14.52 27.33 14.71
CA GLY A 399 -14.60 28.67 15.25
C GLY A 399 -13.27 29.17 15.81
N TYR A 400 -13.28 30.43 16.24
CA TYR A 400 -12.19 31.02 17.00
C TYR A 400 -12.13 30.38 18.39
N GLN A 401 -10.93 30.02 18.85
CA GLN A 401 -10.73 29.35 20.14
C GLN A 401 -10.25 30.39 21.16
N PRO A 402 -11.05 30.82 22.16
CA PRO A 402 -10.68 31.95 23.02
C PRO A 402 -9.33 31.81 23.73
N GLN A 403 -8.95 30.58 24.09
CA GLN A 403 -7.67 30.26 24.73
C GLN A 403 -6.46 30.49 23.80
N LEU A 404 -6.65 30.42 22.48
CA LEU A 404 -5.62 30.81 21.51
C LEU A 404 -5.29 32.30 21.66
N PHE A 405 -6.31 33.14 21.71
CA PHE A 405 -6.17 34.60 21.84
C PHE A 405 -5.60 34.99 23.21
N GLN A 406 -5.97 34.28 24.29
CA GLN A 406 -5.35 34.48 25.61
C GLN A 406 -3.82 34.25 25.60
N VAL A 407 -3.34 33.16 25.01
CA VAL A 407 -1.90 32.87 24.94
C VAL A 407 -1.19 33.70 23.87
N LEU A 408 -1.89 34.10 22.80
CA LEU A 408 -1.40 35.06 21.81
C LEU A 408 -1.15 36.43 22.45
N LYS A 409 -2.09 36.93 23.27
CA LYS A 409 -1.94 38.18 24.05
C LYS A 409 -0.72 38.15 24.98
N GLN A 410 -0.46 37.01 25.63
CA GLN A 410 0.75 36.79 26.44
C GLN A 410 2.05 36.74 25.64
N LYS A 411 1.99 36.50 24.32
CA LYS A 411 3.17 36.47 23.44
C LYS A 411 3.48 37.84 22.81
N ILE A 412 2.48 38.70 22.68
CA ILE A 412 2.56 40.01 22.00
C ILE A 412 3.16 41.11 22.89
N THR A 413 3.15 40.95 24.22
CA THR A 413 3.79 41.89 25.16
C THR A 413 5.26 42.17 24.84
N ASP A 414 5.93 41.18 24.24
CA ASP A 414 7.36 41.20 23.96
C ASP A 414 7.67 41.69 22.53
N PHE A 415 6.65 42.12 21.76
CA PHE A 415 6.79 42.51 20.35
C PHE A 415 6.92 44.02 20.18
N SER A 416 7.89 44.45 19.36
CA SER A 416 7.96 45.81 18.81
C SER A 416 6.72 46.16 17.99
N GLU A 417 6.35 47.45 17.91
CA GLU A 417 5.09 47.88 17.28
C GLU A 417 4.91 47.33 15.85
N GLY A 418 5.90 47.51 14.96
CA GLY A 418 5.88 46.96 13.59
C GLY A 418 5.81 45.41 13.50
N ALA A 419 5.99 44.67 14.60
CA ALA A 419 5.80 43.22 14.66
C ALA A 419 4.37 42.80 15.08
N LYS A 420 3.54 43.77 15.49
CA LYS A 420 2.10 43.60 15.78
C LYS A 420 1.24 43.82 14.53
N HIS A 421 1.68 44.69 13.62
CA HIS A 421 1.01 45.00 12.34
C HIS A 421 1.04 43.83 11.35
N GLY A 422 -0.06 43.65 10.63
CA GLY A 422 -0.24 42.52 9.74
C GLY A 422 -1.60 42.42 9.08
N ILE A 423 -1.80 41.29 8.40
CA ILE A 423 -2.89 41.07 7.47
C ILE A 423 -3.63 39.76 7.77
N ILE A 424 -4.96 39.79 7.69
CA ILE A 424 -5.79 38.58 7.75
C ILE A 424 -5.95 37.99 6.34
N MET A 425 -5.81 36.68 6.22
CA MET A 425 -5.99 35.91 4.99
C MET A 425 -7.11 34.91 5.17
N VAL A 426 -8.05 34.87 4.22
CA VAL A 426 -9.19 33.97 4.23
C VAL A 426 -9.33 33.24 2.90
N ASP A 427 -9.32 31.90 2.94
CA ASP A 427 -9.48 31.02 1.78
C ASP A 427 -10.15 29.70 2.21
N GLU A 428 -10.68 28.93 1.25
CA GLU A 428 -11.48 27.72 1.48
C GLU A 428 -10.84 26.46 0.89
N MET A 429 -10.64 25.46 1.74
CA MET A 429 -10.08 24.17 1.33
C MET A 429 -11.15 23.09 1.18
N LYS A 430 -11.31 22.55 -0.04
CA LYS A 430 -12.18 21.38 -0.27
C LYS A 430 -11.70 20.12 0.49
N THR A 431 -12.60 19.58 1.32
CA THR A 431 -12.40 18.42 2.22
C THR A 431 -13.05 17.14 1.65
N GLU A 432 -12.90 16.04 2.39
CA GLU A 432 -13.68 14.80 2.20
C GLU A 432 -15.03 14.94 2.93
N CYS A 433 -16.13 14.93 2.16
CA CYS A 433 -17.49 15.08 2.69
C CYS A 433 -17.92 13.79 3.42
N GLY A 434 -18.33 13.92 4.67
CA GLY A 434 -18.77 12.81 5.52
C GLY A 434 -18.90 13.24 6.98
N VAL A 435 -19.52 12.40 7.80
CA VAL A 435 -19.83 12.69 9.21
C VAL A 435 -19.21 11.62 10.10
N THR A 436 -18.59 12.03 11.21
CA THR A 436 -17.99 11.10 12.17
C THR A 436 -18.56 11.35 13.56
N PHE A 437 -19.08 10.30 14.21
CA PHE A 437 -19.49 10.39 15.61
C PHE A 437 -18.25 10.40 16.52
N ASP A 438 -18.15 11.37 17.43
CA ASP A 438 -17.16 11.33 18.50
C ASP A 438 -17.77 10.84 19.81
N ARG A 439 -17.41 9.60 20.16
CA ARG A 439 -17.74 8.92 21.42
C ARG A 439 -17.26 9.63 22.70
N HIS A 440 -16.41 10.66 22.62
CA HIS A 440 -15.88 11.38 23.79
C HIS A 440 -16.71 12.64 24.13
N THR A 441 -17.04 13.45 23.12
CA THR A 441 -17.97 14.60 23.25
C THR A 441 -19.44 14.19 23.12
N LEU A 442 -19.72 13.01 22.57
CA LEU A 442 -21.06 12.52 22.21
C LEU A 442 -21.75 13.48 21.23
N LYS A 443 -21.03 13.83 20.16
CA LYS A 443 -21.48 14.71 19.06
C LYS A 443 -21.11 14.15 17.68
N TYR A 444 -21.87 14.51 16.65
CA TYR A 444 -21.51 14.29 15.25
C TYR A 444 -20.65 15.44 14.72
N VAL A 445 -19.55 15.10 14.04
CA VAL A 445 -18.58 16.06 13.47
C VAL A 445 -18.55 15.90 11.96
N GLY A 446 -18.90 16.94 11.21
CA GLY A 446 -18.93 16.96 9.74
C GLY A 446 -20.07 17.76 9.09
N MET A 447 -20.94 18.41 9.88
CA MET A 447 -21.96 19.32 9.37
C MET A 447 -21.38 20.72 9.11
N VAL A 448 -22.16 21.63 8.51
CA VAL A 448 -21.81 23.06 8.49
C VAL A 448 -21.72 23.57 9.93
N ASP A 449 -20.61 24.21 10.24
CA ASP A 449 -20.27 24.77 11.55
C ASP A 449 -19.48 26.04 11.32
N VAL A 450 -20.20 27.16 11.37
CA VAL A 450 -19.67 28.53 11.32
C VAL A 450 -19.86 29.21 12.69
N GLY A 451 -19.80 28.42 13.78
CA GLY A 451 -20.09 28.88 15.13
C GLY A 451 -21.48 29.50 15.26
N THR A 452 -21.57 30.65 15.95
CA THR A 452 -22.82 31.43 16.13
C THR A 452 -23.44 31.90 14.82
N HIS A 453 -22.67 32.01 13.73
CA HIS A 453 -23.14 32.51 12.43
C HIS A 453 -23.69 31.40 11.52
N THR A 454 -23.75 30.15 11.99
CA THR A 454 -24.26 29.00 11.23
C THR A 454 -25.73 29.20 10.87
N PRO A 455 -26.09 29.29 9.56
CA PRO A 455 -27.47 29.43 9.13
C PRO A 455 -28.34 28.25 9.60
N ALA A 456 -29.59 28.52 10.01
CA ALA A 456 -30.45 27.51 10.63
C ALA A 456 -30.77 26.34 9.69
N ASP A 457 -30.94 26.62 8.40
CA ASP A 457 -31.11 25.69 7.29
C ASP A 457 -29.89 24.77 7.07
N GLN A 458 -28.70 25.16 7.52
CA GLN A 458 -27.45 24.46 7.23
C GLN A 458 -26.95 23.55 8.37
N LYS A 459 -27.54 23.63 9.57
CA LYS A 459 -27.10 22.86 10.75
C LYS A 459 -27.18 21.33 10.58
N THR A 460 -28.04 20.84 9.69
CA THR A 460 -28.18 19.43 9.31
C THR A 460 -27.38 19.05 8.06
N VAL A 461 -26.78 20.02 7.36
CA VAL A 461 -26.17 19.85 6.05
C VAL A 461 -24.71 19.42 6.19
N ILE A 462 -24.33 18.36 5.46
CA ILE A 462 -22.98 17.80 5.51
C ILE A 462 -22.01 18.69 4.72
N ALA A 463 -21.01 19.24 5.43
CA ALA A 463 -20.03 20.16 4.88
C ALA A 463 -19.11 19.51 3.83
N ASP A 464 -18.52 20.34 2.96
CA ASP A 464 -17.58 19.87 1.94
C ASP A 464 -16.43 20.85 1.60
N HIS A 465 -16.30 21.94 2.35
CA HIS A 465 -15.11 22.77 2.43
C HIS A 465 -14.82 23.14 3.90
N VAL A 466 -13.62 23.65 4.15
CA VAL A 466 -13.26 24.35 5.39
C VAL A 466 -12.79 25.74 5.02
N LEU A 467 -13.47 26.75 5.55
CA LEU A 467 -13.02 28.13 5.58
C LEU A 467 -11.93 28.27 6.64
N GLN A 468 -10.78 28.82 6.30
CA GLN A 468 -9.64 29.02 7.21
C GLN A 468 -9.27 30.49 7.28
N VAL A 469 -9.01 30.97 8.50
CA VAL A 469 -8.56 32.34 8.76
C VAL A 469 -7.14 32.30 9.35
N ILE A 470 -6.24 33.11 8.81
CA ILE A 470 -4.83 33.20 9.22
C ILE A 470 -4.42 34.67 9.36
N PHE A 471 -3.77 35.03 10.46
CA PHE A 471 -3.02 36.29 10.58
C PHE A 471 -1.57 36.10 10.13
N LYS A 472 -1.02 37.05 9.38
CA LYS A 472 0.37 37.09 8.91
C LYS A 472 0.93 38.49 9.17
N PRO A 473 1.95 38.66 10.03
CA PRO A 473 2.58 39.96 10.25
C PRO A 473 3.37 40.42 9.02
N PHE A 474 3.59 41.73 8.90
CA PHE A 474 4.52 42.26 7.91
C PHE A 474 5.98 42.00 8.32
N GLN A 475 6.32 42.29 9.59
CA GLN A 475 7.63 41.98 10.16
C GLN A 475 7.70 40.54 10.69
N GLY A 476 8.75 39.80 10.29
CA GLY A 476 9.02 38.45 10.80
C GLY A 476 8.61 37.28 9.88
N GLY A 477 8.91 36.06 10.30
CA GLY A 477 8.77 34.83 9.50
C GLY A 477 7.71 33.83 9.98
N TRP A 478 6.76 34.27 10.81
CA TRP A 478 5.69 33.45 11.37
C TRP A 478 4.33 33.81 10.77
N TYR A 479 3.31 33.00 11.07
CA TYR A 479 1.89 33.27 10.82
C TYR A 479 1.07 32.54 11.89
N GLN A 480 -0.13 33.02 12.25
CA GLN A 480 -1.00 32.36 13.21
C GLN A 480 -2.32 31.96 12.56
N THR A 481 -2.64 30.67 12.59
CA THR A 481 -3.98 30.16 12.27
C THR A 481 -4.93 30.52 13.41
N LEU A 482 -5.92 31.36 13.13
CA LEU A 482 -6.82 31.96 14.13
C LEU A 482 -8.03 31.06 14.42
N GLY A 483 -8.65 30.55 13.35
CA GLY A 483 -9.87 29.77 13.40
C GLY A 483 -10.14 29.09 12.06
N CYS A 484 -10.93 28.02 12.09
CA CYS A 484 -11.41 27.34 10.90
C CYS A 484 -12.87 26.92 11.09
N PHE A 485 -13.65 26.91 10.01
CA PHE A 485 -15.10 26.71 10.02
C PHE A 485 -15.51 25.72 8.92
N LEU A 486 -16.52 24.88 9.15
CA LEU A 486 -17.03 23.95 8.15
C LEU A 486 -18.10 24.62 7.29
N THR A 487 -17.92 24.64 5.96
CA THR A 487 -18.83 25.30 5.02
C THR A 487 -19.39 24.34 3.97
N LYS A 488 -20.56 24.69 3.42
CA LYS A 488 -21.21 23.97 2.32
C LYS A 488 -21.11 24.77 1.02
N GLY A 489 -20.40 24.24 0.03
CA GLY A 489 -19.94 25.14 -1.03
C GLY A 489 -19.04 26.22 -0.42
N ALA A 490 -19.20 27.44 -0.89
CA ALA A 490 -18.48 28.59 -0.33
C ALA A 490 -19.32 29.36 0.70
N ALA A 491 -18.66 29.95 1.70
CA ALA A 491 -19.29 30.89 2.62
C ALA A 491 -19.95 32.06 1.85
N THR A 492 -21.19 32.42 2.21
CA THR A 492 -21.86 33.59 1.62
C THR A 492 -21.25 34.89 2.14
N GLY A 493 -21.26 35.95 1.34
CA GLY A 493 -20.68 37.25 1.70
C GLY A 493 -21.10 37.77 3.10
N PRO A 494 -22.39 37.73 3.47
CA PRO A 494 -22.85 38.09 4.82
C PRO A 494 -22.27 37.22 5.94
N VAL A 495 -22.21 35.89 5.76
CA VAL A 495 -21.62 34.98 6.77
C VAL A 495 -20.12 35.22 6.90
N LEU A 496 -19.43 35.41 5.77
CA LEU A 496 -18.01 35.72 5.72
C LEU A 496 -17.68 37.05 6.41
N SER A 497 -18.48 38.10 6.20
CA SER A 497 -18.29 39.41 6.85
C SER A 497 -18.35 39.31 8.38
N LYS A 498 -19.29 38.53 8.93
CA LYS A 498 -19.42 38.30 10.38
C LYS A 498 -18.23 37.55 10.97
N VAL A 499 -17.79 36.48 10.29
CA VAL A 499 -16.58 35.72 10.67
C VAL A 499 -15.33 36.60 10.62
N LEU A 500 -15.23 37.49 9.64
CA LEU A 500 -14.12 38.41 9.48
C LEU A 500 -14.09 39.47 10.59
N LEU A 501 -15.23 40.12 10.88
CA LEU A 501 -15.38 41.11 11.97
C LEU A 501 -15.04 40.51 13.34
N GLU A 502 -15.55 39.31 13.64
CA GLU A 502 -15.22 38.60 14.88
C GLU A 502 -13.71 38.28 14.96
N GLY A 503 -13.10 37.87 13.85
CA GLY A 503 -11.66 37.60 13.77
C GLY A 503 -10.79 38.84 13.97
N ILE A 504 -11.20 39.99 13.41
CA ILE A 504 -10.52 41.28 13.59
C ILE A 504 -10.62 41.70 15.07
N GLY A 505 -11.82 41.75 15.64
CA GLY A 505 -12.03 42.14 17.03
C GLY A 505 -11.29 41.26 18.04
N LEU A 506 -11.22 39.95 17.78
CA LEU A 506 -10.42 39.04 18.61
C LEU A 506 -8.91 39.24 18.46
N CYS A 507 -8.39 39.56 17.26
CA CYS A 507 -6.98 39.90 17.05
C CYS A 507 -6.59 41.21 17.76
N GLU A 508 -7.36 42.28 17.53
CA GLU A 508 -7.18 43.60 18.15
C GLU A 508 -7.25 43.49 19.68
N GLY A 509 -8.18 42.70 20.21
CA GLY A 509 -8.27 42.37 21.64
C GLY A 509 -7.02 41.69 22.24
N THR A 510 -6.10 41.17 21.41
CA THR A 510 -4.78 40.65 21.85
C THR A 510 -3.64 41.64 21.73
N GLY A 511 -3.85 42.79 21.08
CA GLY A 511 -2.79 43.75 20.75
C GLY A 511 -2.05 43.46 19.44
N LEU A 512 -2.58 42.60 18.56
CA LEU A 512 -2.22 42.65 17.14
C LEU A 512 -2.90 43.86 16.50
N GLN A 513 -2.32 44.39 15.43
CA GLN A 513 -2.96 45.38 14.58
C GLN A 513 -3.29 44.72 13.24
N VAL A 514 -4.56 44.78 12.83
CA VAL A 514 -5.05 44.20 11.58
C VAL A 514 -5.29 45.30 10.57
N ASP A 515 -4.27 45.59 9.77
CA ASP A 515 -4.31 46.70 8.81
C ASP A 515 -5.06 46.30 7.53
N ALA A 516 -5.18 45.01 7.22
CA ALA A 516 -5.75 44.57 5.94
C ALA A 516 -6.35 43.15 5.90
N VAL A 517 -7.02 42.84 4.78
CA VAL A 517 -7.66 41.54 4.47
C VAL A 517 -7.32 41.08 3.05
N VAL A 518 -6.85 39.83 2.87
CA VAL A 518 -6.69 39.18 1.55
C VAL A 518 -7.71 38.07 1.32
N THR A 519 -8.43 38.18 0.20
CA THR A 519 -9.36 37.16 -0.33
C THR A 519 -9.02 36.78 -1.77
N ASP A 520 -9.66 35.74 -2.32
CA ASP A 520 -9.48 35.33 -3.72
C ASP A 520 -10.30 36.19 -4.71
N GLY A 521 -10.43 35.75 -5.97
CA GLY A 521 -11.21 36.41 -7.03
C GLY A 521 -12.71 36.08 -7.10
N ALA A 522 -13.25 35.29 -6.16
CA ALA A 522 -14.60 34.73 -6.27
C ALA A 522 -15.74 35.71 -5.94
N HIS A 523 -16.92 35.41 -6.49
CA HIS A 523 -18.11 36.26 -6.39
C HIS A 523 -18.58 36.47 -4.95
N TRP A 524 -18.55 35.44 -4.10
CA TRP A 524 -18.96 35.58 -2.69
C TRP A 524 -18.00 36.46 -1.87
N ASN A 525 -16.71 36.48 -2.24
CA ASN A 525 -15.72 37.37 -1.65
C ASN A 525 -15.96 38.83 -2.09
N ARG A 526 -16.40 39.07 -3.34
CA ARG A 526 -16.86 40.40 -3.78
C ARG A 526 -18.15 40.84 -3.09
N ASN A 527 -19.13 39.95 -2.93
CA ASN A 527 -20.32 40.25 -2.11
C ASN A 527 -20.00 40.57 -0.64
N MET A 528 -18.83 40.17 -0.13
CA MET A 528 -18.35 40.59 1.19
C MET A 528 -17.69 41.96 1.11
N TRP A 529 -16.87 42.23 0.08
CA TRP A 529 -16.29 43.56 -0.19
C TRP A 529 -17.37 44.66 -0.31
N ASP A 530 -18.48 44.37 -1.01
CA ASP A 530 -19.62 45.28 -1.16
C ASP A 530 -20.22 45.67 0.22
N LEU A 531 -20.25 44.75 1.19
CA LEU A 531 -20.74 44.99 2.55
C LEU A 531 -19.78 45.86 3.40
N PHE A 532 -18.51 45.95 3.01
CA PHE A 532 -17.53 46.88 3.58
C PHE A 532 -17.39 48.18 2.76
N GLY A 533 -18.20 48.38 1.70
CA GLY A 533 -18.14 49.57 0.85
C GLY A 533 -16.94 49.62 -0.12
N ILE A 534 -16.26 48.49 -0.32
CA ILE A 534 -15.07 48.37 -1.18
C ILE A 534 -15.51 48.21 -2.65
N GLY A 535 -14.97 49.01 -3.57
CA GLY A 535 -15.50 49.14 -4.94
C GLY A 535 -14.53 49.77 -5.94
N GLU A 536 -15.04 50.27 -7.08
CA GLU A 536 -14.18 50.97 -8.07
C GLU A 536 -13.61 52.30 -7.54
N GLU A 537 -14.19 52.88 -6.47
CA GLU A 537 -13.68 54.11 -5.85
C GLU A 537 -12.97 53.88 -4.50
N SER A 538 -13.46 52.99 -3.62
CA SER A 538 -12.79 52.71 -2.34
C SER A 538 -12.01 51.40 -2.31
N SER A 539 -10.75 51.48 -1.87
CA SER A 539 -9.79 50.39 -1.60
C SER A 539 -9.86 49.85 -0.17
N SER A 540 -10.41 50.68 0.73
CA SER A 540 -10.42 50.50 2.18
C SER A 540 -11.75 50.95 2.80
N CYS A 541 -11.99 50.53 4.03
CA CYS A 541 -13.05 51.07 4.88
C CYS A 541 -12.46 51.61 6.19
N GLU A 542 -13.28 52.29 6.97
CA GLU A 542 -12.99 52.61 8.38
C GLU A 542 -12.72 51.32 9.17
N HIS A 543 -11.73 51.31 10.06
CA HIS A 543 -11.32 50.10 10.75
C HIS A 543 -12.30 49.77 11.92
N PRO A 544 -12.91 48.57 11.97
CA PRO A 544 -14.11 48.29 12.78
C PRO A 544 -13.87 48.15 14.30
N VAL A 545 -12.69 48.54 14.79
CA VAL A 545 -12.30 48.56 16.21
C VAL A 545 -11.59 49.87 16.58
N ASP A 546 -11.24 50.70 15.58
CA ASP A 546 -10.39 51.88 15.75
C ASP A 546 -10.68 52.88 14.63
N GLU A 547 -11.53 53.86 14.91
CA GLU A 547 -12.01 54.90 13.98
C GLU A 547 -10.86 55.76 13.39
N THR A 548 -9.66 55.73 14.00
CA THR A 548 -8.48 56.45 13.50
C THR A 548 -7.74 55.73 12.37
N ARG A 549 -8.00 54.42 12.20
CA ARG A 549 -7.33 53.56 11.20
C ARG A 549 -8.27 53.17 10.06
N LYS A 550 -7.65 52.63 9.01
CA LYS A 550 -8.33 52.02 7.86
C LYS A 550 -8.08 50.52 7.81
N LEU A 551 -9.01 49.80 7.19
CA LEU A 551 -8.87 48.38 6.85
C LEU A 551 -8.80 48.26 5.32
N TRP A 552 -7.63 47.91 4.77
CA TRP A 552 -7.41 47.78 3.33
C TRP A 552 -7.73 46.38 2.80
N PHE A 553 -8.31 46.30 1.61
CA PHE A 553 -8.70 45.02 1.00
C PHE A 553 -7.81 44.64 -0.18
N PHE A 554 -7.55 43.35 -0.33
CA PHE A 554 -6.70 42.79 -1.39
C PHE A 554 -7.34 41.53 -2.01
N SER A 555 -7.34 41.46 -3.34
CA SER A 555 -7.53 40.22 -4.10
C SER A 555 -6.17 39.58 -4.35
N ASP A 556 -6.06 38.26 -4.19
CA ASP A 556 -4.80 37.52 -4.39
C ASP A 556 -4.13 37.83 -5.75
N TRP A 557 -2.96 38.46 -5.69
CA TRP A 557 -2.19 38.84 -6.88
C TRP A 557 -1.82 37.62 -7.74
N CYS A 558 -1.47 36.50 -7.11
CA CYS A 558 -1.19 35.26 -7.82
C CYS A 558 -2.41 34.77 -8.63
N HIS A 559 -3.64 34.97 -8.15
CA HIS A 559 -4.89 34.73 -8.87
C HIS A 559 -5.12 35.74 -9.99
N LEU A 560 -4.89 37.03 -9.78
CA LEU A 560 -5.07 38.06 -10.80
C LEU A 560 -4.18 37.80 -12.03
N ILE A 561 -2.89 37.49 -11.84
CA ILE A 561 -1.99 37.14 -12.96
C ILE A 561 -2.34 35.78 -13.60
N LYS A 562 -2.84 34.80 -12.81
CA LYS A 562 -3.46 33.56 -13.35
C LYS A 562 -4.60 33.93 -14.32
N CYS A 563 -5.48 34.87 -13.96
CA CYS A 563 -6.64 35.30 -14.75
C CYS A 563 -6.27 36.05 -16.03
N MET A 564 -5.35 37.02 -15.98
CA MET A 564 -4.85 37.73 -17.18
C MET A 564 -4.39 36.76 -18.27
N ARG A 565 -3.47 35.83 -17.92
CA ARG A 565 -2.97 34.78 -18.83
C ARG A 565 -4.08 33.85 -19.31
N ASN A 566 -5.03 33.50 -18.44
CA ASN A 566 -6.15 32.61 -18.78
C ASN A 566 -7.15 33.23 -19.78
N ASN A 567 -7.27 34.56 -19.83
CA ASN A 567 -8.15 35.27 -20.77
C ASN A 567 -7.48 35.60 -22.11
N LEU A 568 -6.16 35.78 -22.12
CA LEU A 568 -5.35 35.80 -23.35
C LEU A 568 -5.21 34.40 -23.98
N CYS A 569 -5.11 33.35 -23.15
CA CYS A 569 -5.00 31.96 -23.58
C CYS A 569 -6.20 31.10 -23.13
N PRO A 570 -7.43 31.36 -23.62
CA PRO A 570 -8.59 30.53 -23.31
C PRO A 570 -8.41 29.10 -23.82
N ILE A 571 -9.11 28.16 -23.16
CA ILE A 571 -9.16 26.74 -23.56
C ILE A 571 -9.74 26.65 -24.97
N ILE A 572 -9.05 25.94 -25.86
CA ILE A 572 -9.56 25.64 -27.20
C ILE A 572 -10.75 24.67 -27.06
N PRO A 573 -11.93 24.99 -27.63
CA PRO A 573 -13.10 24.12 -27.51
C PRO A 573 -12.84 22.76 -28.18
N ILE A 574 -13.43 21.71 -27.59
CA ILE A 574 -13.36 20.33 -28.09
C ILE A 574 -14.74 19.95 -28.61
N LYS A 575 -14.81 19.35 -29.81
CA LYS A 575 -16.08 19.04 -30.48
C LYS A 575 -16.83 17.93 -29.75
N LYS A 576 -17.92 18.29 -29.07
CA LYS A 576 -18.83 17.36 -28.39
C LYS A 576 -19.48 16.41 -29.41
N LYS A 577 -19.40 15.10 -29.19
CA LYS A 577 -20.06 14.09 -30.06
C LYS A 577 -21.50 13.83 -29.59
N LYS A 578 -22.43 13.66 -30.53
CA LYS A 578 -23.85 13.38 -30.26
C LYS A 578 -24.02 12.14 -29.38
N ILE A 579 -24.50 12.32 -28.15
CA ILE A 579 -25.13 11.29 -27.31
C ILE A 579 -26.43 11.87 -26.76
N LEU A 580 -27.44 12.01 -27.63
CA LEU A 580 -28.74 12.58 -27.28
C LEU A 580 -29.80 11.49 -27.03
N ASN A 581 -29.73 10.38 -27.78
CA ASN A 581 -30.73 9.31 -27.72
C ASN A 581 -30.70 8.50 -26.40
N SER A 582 -29.58 8.46 -25.66
CA SER A 582 -29.61 7.81 -24.33
C SER A 582 -30.23 8.69 -23.26
N LYS A 583 -30.10 10.02 -23.36
CA LYS A 583 -30.54 10.95 -22.31
C LYS A 583 -32.04 11.19 -22.26
N LYS A 584 -32.76 11.07 -23.39
CA LYS A 584 -34.23 11.06 -23.35
C LYS A 584 -34.74 9.84 -22.58
N ASN A 585 -34.35 8.65 -23.02
CA ASN A 585 -34.75 7.39 -22.38
C ASN A 585 -34.33 7.31 -20.90
N GLN A 586 -33.13 7.82 -20.55
CA GLN A 586 -32.65 7.78 -19.15
C GLN A 586 -33.20 8.91 -18.26
N GLN A 587 -33.71 10.01 -18.81
CA GLN A 587 -34.39 11.02 -17.98
C GLN A 587 -35.82 10.59 -17.70
N GLN A 588 -36.57 10.12 -18.71
CA GLN A 588 -37.90 9.53 -18.49
C GLN A 588 -37.85 8.39 -17.46
N GLN A 589 -36.83 7.53 -17.50
CA GLN A 589 -36.65 6.44 -16.53
C GLN A 589 -36.23 6.90 -15.12
N ILE A 590 -35.83 8.17 -14.92
CA ILE A 590 -35.60 8.75 -13.60
C ILE A 590 -36.86 9.48 -13.13
N ASP A 591 -37.51 10.22 -14.03
CA ASP A 591 -38.76 10.94 -13.76
C ASP A 591 -39.91 9.94 -13.44
N GLU A 592 -39.89 8.73 -14.02
CA GLU A 592 -40.77 7.60 -13.65
C GLU A 592 -40.37 6.93 -12.32
N GLU A 593 -39.07 6.90 -11.94
CA GLU A 593 -38.61 6.35 -10.64
C GLU A 593 -38.85 7.32 -9.46
N GLU A 594 -38.95 8.64 -9.71
CA GLU A 594 -39.26 9.65 -8.67
C GLU A 594 -40.78 9.86 -8.45
N MET A 595 -41.66 9.31 -9.30
CA MET A 595 -43.13 9.43 -9.17
C MET A 595 -43.81 8.40 -8.24
N ASP A 596 -43.10 7.34 -7.82
CA ASP A 596 -43.69 6.21 -7.06
C ASP A 596 -43.66 6.38 -5.51
N GLU A 597 -43.11 7.49 -4.96
CA GLU A 597 -42.96 7.68 -3.50
C GLU A 597 -43.80 8.82 -2.87
N GLU A 598 -44.53 9.66 -3.61
CA GLU A 598 -45.44 10.68 -3.03
C GLU A 598 -46.92 10.33 -3.18
N GLY A 599 -47.67 10.39 -2.07
CA GLY A 599 -49.08 10.01 -2.01
C GLY A 599 -50.02 11.10 -2.54
N ILE A 600 -51.10 10.66 -3.20
CA ILE A 600 -52.10 11.52 -3.84
C ILE A 600 -52.73 12.51 -2.84
N MET A 601 -52.65 13.81 -3.17
CA MET A 601 -53.63 14.82 -2.78
C MET A 601 -53.90 15.73 -3.98
N ASP A 602 -55.16 15.88 -4.36
CA ASP A 602 -55.58 16.65 -5.54
C ASP A 602 -55.34 18.16 -5.35
N ASN A 603 -54.90 18.82 -6.43
CA ASN A 603 -55.13 20.24 -6.69
C ASN A 603 -54.99 20.52 -8.19
N ASP A 604 -56.10 20.89 -8.84
CA ASP A 604 -56.12 21.29 -10.25
C ASP A 604 -55.55 22.70 -10.45
N GLU A 605 -54.29 22.83 -10.87
CA GLU A 605 -53.83 24.02 -11.60
C GLU A 605 -52.61 23.71 -12.48
N ALA A 606 -52.82 23.51 -13.79
CA ALA A 606 -51.78 23.11 -14.73
C ALA A 606 -50.98 24.30 -15.30
N PRO A 607 -49.68 24.48 -14.99
CA PRO A 607 -48.88 25.59 -15.52
C PRO A 607 -48.47 25.31 -16.97
N SER A 608 -48.68 26.30 -17.86
CA SER A 608 -48.39 26.14 -19.29
C SER A 608 -46.92 25.83 -19.58
N ALA A 609 -46.68 24.77 -20.38
CA ALA A 609 -45.35 24.24 -20.65
C ALA A 609 -44.46 25.21 -21.45
N LYS A 610 -43.65 26.01 -20.75
CA LYS A 610 -42.57 26.81 -21.36
C LYS A 610 -41.46 25.89 -21.84
N GLN A 611 -41.35 25.71 -23.16
CA GLN A 611 -40.33 24.88 -23.79
C GLN A 611 -38.90 25.34 -23.41
N ASP A 612 -38.14 24.48 -22.73
CA ASP A 612 -36.79 24.83 -22.28
C ASP A 612 -35.79 24.84 -23.45
N SER A 613 -35.42 26.03 -23.91
CA SER A 613 -34.62 26.27 -25.12
C SER A 613 -33.13 25.91 -25.01
N ARG A 614 -32.71 25.21 -23.95
CA ARG A 614 -31.34 25.24 -23.41
C ARG A 614 -30.30 24.35 -24.08
N TYR A 615 -30.67 23.52 -25.06
CA TYR A 615 -29.74 22.54 -25.68
C TYR A 615 -29.79 22.48 -27.22
N ARG A 616 -29.57 23.63 -27.88
CA ARG A 616 -29.17 23.65 -29.30
C ARG A 616 -27.81 22.97 -29.48
N LEU A 617 -27.71 22.03 -30.42
CA LEU A 617 -26.43 21.43 -30.80
C LEU A 617 -25.60 22.44 -31.61
N GLU A 618 -24.37 22.70 -31.16
CA GLU A 618 -23.42 23.55 -31.86
C GLU A 618 -23.04 22.95 -33.23
N THR A 619 -23.16 23.75 -34.28
CA THR A 619 -22.80 23.38 -35.65
C THR A 619 -21.30 23.38 -35.87
N ASP A 620 -20.85 22.66 -36.90
CA ASP A 620 -19.43 22.64 -37.31
C ASP A 620 -18.87 24.04 -37.62
N LYS A 621 -19.73 24.95 -38.11
CA LYS A 621 -19.38 26.35 -38.37
C LYS A 621 -19.19 27.12 -37.06
N GLU A 622 -20.17 27.11 -36.16
CA GLU A 622 -20.08 27.77 -34.84
C GLU A 622 -18.88 27.24 -34.03
N PHE A 623 -18.62 25.93 -34.06
CA PHE A 623 -17.45 25.31 -33.44
C PHE A 623 -16.12 25.81 -34.05
N ALA A 624 -16.02 25.85 -35.38
CA ALA A 624 -14.83 26.34 -36.08
C ALA A 624 -14.59 27.83 -35.82
N GLU A 625 -15.65 28.65 -35.78
CA GLU A 625 -15.60 30.08 -35.47
C GLU A 625 -15.15 30.32 -34.02
N ARG A 626 -15.70 29.60 -33.04
CA ARG A 626 -15.24 29.67 -31.64
C ARG A 626 -13.79 29.20 -31.48
N LYS A 627 -13.37 28.17 -32.21
CA LYS A 627 -11.97 27.71 -32.23
C LYS A 627 -11.04 28.77 -32.83
N LYS A 628 -11.44 29.42 -33.93
CA LYS A 628 -10.71 30.53 -34.55
C LYS A 628 -10.62 31.74 -33.62
N ALA A 629 -11.73 32.15 -33.00
CA ALA A 629 -11.77 33.27 -32.05
C ALA A 629 -10.95 33.01 -30.77
N ALA A 630 -10.84 31.75 -30.32
CA ALA A 630 -9.97 31.39 -29.21
C ALA A 630 -8.47 31.50 -29.59
N LEU A 631 -8.10 31.08 -30.81
CA LEU A 631 -6.71 31.17 -31.30
C LEU A 631 -6.30 32.62 -31.63
N ASN A 632 -7.15 33.34 -32.35
CA ASN A 632 -6.98 34.74 -32.70
C ASN A 632 -7.55 35.64 -31.58
N LYS A 633 -7.20 35.36 -30.33
CA LYS A 633 -7.63 36.17 -29.19
C LYS A 633 -6.78 37.44 -29.14
N GLU A 634 -7.42 38.56 -29.41
CA GLU A 634 -6.85 39.90 -29.35
C GLU A 634 -7.34 40.67 -28.12
N VAL A 635 -6.56 41.67 -27.73
CA VAL A 635 -6.76 42.59 -26.61
C VAL A 635 -6.32 43.98 -27.06
N GLU A 636 -7.08 45.00 -26.69
CA GLU A 636 -6.71 46.40 -26.95
C GLU A 636 -6.12 47.04 -25.70
N THR A 637 -5.07 47.83 -25.89
CA THR A 637 -4.35 48.56 -24.84
C THR A 637 -3.97 49.95 -25.36
N PRO A 638 -3.60 50.91 -24.49
CA PRO A 638 -3.01 52.18 -24.92
C PRO A 638 -1.76 52.03 -25.79
N ASP A 639 -0.99 50.95 -25.62
CA ASP A 639 0.21 50.67 -26.40
C ASP A 639 -0.09 50.01 -27.78
N GLY A 640 -1.36 49.69 -28.07
CA GLY A 640 -1.82 49.03 -29.30
C GLY A 640 -2.52 47.68 -29.08
N ILE A 641 -2.52 46.82 -30.11
CA ILE A 641 -3.23 45.53 -30.08
C ILE A 641 -2.30 44.39 -29.64
N VAL A 642 -2.65 43.75 -28.53
CA VAL A 642 -1.97 42.57 -27.98
C VAL A 642 -2.63 41.30 -28.52
N LYS A 643 -1.87 40.41 -29.17
CA LYS A 643 -2.42 39.24 -29.89
C LYS A 643 -1.84 37.91 -29.41
N ARG A 644 -2.70 36.91 -29.15
CA ARG A 644 -2.29 35.53 -28.82
C ARG A 644 -1.41 34.89 -29.91
N SER A 645 -1.56 35.33 -31.17
CA SER A 645 -0.74 34.91 -32.31
C SER A 645 0.76 35.12 -32.08
N HIS A 646 1.18 36.21 -31.43
CA HIS A 646 2.61 36.50 -31.25
C HIS A 646 3.32 35.47 -30.37
N TRP A 647 2.68 35.01 -29.29
CA TRP A 647 3.20 33.88 -28.50
C TRP A 647 3.21 32.57 -29.29
N ILE A 648 2.22 32.34 -30.18
CA ILE A 648 2.17 31.14 -31.04
C ILE A 648 3.33 31.14 -32.05
N ALA A 649 3.56 32.28 -32.73
CA ALA A 649 4.67 32.47 -33.67
C ALA A 649 6.03 32.30 -32.98
N LEU A 650 6.24 32.99 -31.85
CA LEU A 650 7.44 32.87 -31.03
C LEU A 650 7.74 31.40 -30.63
N TYR A 651 6.73 30.68 -30.14
CA TYR A 651 6.86 29.25 -29.81
C TYR A 651 7.14 28.37 -31.05
N ASN A 652 6.55 28.69 -32.21
CA ASN A 652 6.80 27.95 -33.44
C ASN A 652 8.25 28.13 -33.91
N LEU A 653 8.79 29.35 -33.85
CA LEU A 653 10.18 29.67 -34.20
C LEU A 653 11.17 28.91 -33.29
N GLU A 654 10.99 29.00 -31.97
CA GLU A 654 11.81 28.27 -30.99
C GLU A 654 11.70 26.74 -31.16
N THR A 655 10.48 26.23 -31.38
CA THR A 655 10.24 24.80 -31.63
C THR A 655 10.90 24.34 -32.93
N ASN A 656 11.01 25.20 -33.95
CA ASN A 656 11.66 24.87 -35.22
C ASN A 656 13.19 24.89 -35.09
N MET A 657 13.78 25.77 -34.29
CA MET A 657 15.19 25.66 -33.89
C MET A 657 15.45 24.37 -33.08
N ALA A 658 14.57 24.06 -32.12
CA ALA A 658 14.65 22.83 -31.33
C ALA A 658 14.57 21.55 -32.18
N LYS A 659 13.75 21.52 -33.24
CA LYS A 659 13.75 20.43 -34.24
C LYS A 659 15.05 20.36 -35.04
N ARG A 660 15.62 21.51 -35.43
CA ARG A 660 16.80 21.58 -36.31
C ARG A 660 18.09 21.14 -35.63
N TYR A 661 18.24 21.41 -34.33
CA TYR A 661 19.46 21.12 -33.56
C TYR A 661 19.28 20.11 -32.41
N GLY A 662 18.05 19.62 -32.20
CA GLY A 662 17.74 18.57 -31.22
C GLY A 662 18.04 18.98 -29.77
N ILE A 663 18.62 18.06 -29.00
CA ILE A 663 18.98 18.28 -27.59
C ILE A 663 20.04 19.39 -27.42
N ALA A 664 20.82 19.68 -28.46
CA ALA A 664 21.83 20.74 -28.47
C ALA A 664 21.28 22.13 -28.85
N ALA A 665 19.97 22.26 -29.07
CA ALA A 665 19.36 23.52 -29.48
C ALA A 665 19.36 24.57 -28.35
N LEU A 666 20.18 25.61 -28.52
CA LEU A 666 20.03 26.85 -27.76
C LEU A 666 18.84 27.64 -28.34
N THR A 667 17.96 28.07 -27.46
CA THR A 667 16.70 28.79 -27.74
C THR A 667 16.72 30.11 -26.97
N TYR A 668 16.15 31.19 -27.51
CA TYR A 668 16.18 32.51 -26.86
C TYR A 668 15.21 32.56 -25.67
N VAL A 669 14.10 31.83 -25.77
CA VAL A 669 13.03 31.73 -24.77
C VAL A 669 12.83 30.26 -24.32
N PRO A 670 13.85 29.62 -23.70
CA PRO A 670 13.85 28.18 -23.39
C PRO A 670 12.78 27.74 -22.37
N LYS A 671 12.13 28.70 -21.70
CA LYS A 671 11.04 28.46 -20.75
C LYS A 671 9.67 28.41 -21.44
N LEU A 672 9.52 28.91 -22.67
CA LEU A 672 8.25 28.92 -23.40
C LEU A 672 7.91 27.52 -23.91
N THR A 673 6.80 26.96 -23.43
CA THR A 673 6.36 25.61 -23.82
C THR A 673 4.91 25.61 -24.29
N LYS A 674 4.50 24.55 -24.98
CA LYS A 674 3.11 24.32 -25.43
C LYS A 674 2.07 24.52 -24.31
N GLN A 675 2.42 24.21 -23.05
CA GLN A 675 1.55 24.35 -21.89
C GLN A 675 1.24 25.81 -21.49
N HIS A 676 2.10 26.76 -21.86
CA HIS A 676 1.87 28.19 -21.60
C HIS A 676 0.75 28.72 -22.52
N ILE A 677 0.83 28.36 -23.80
CA ILE A 677 -0.04 28.85 -24.87
C ILE A 677 -1.33 28.02 -24.97
N PHE A 678 -1.24 26.72 -24.72
CA PHE A 678 -2.36 25.77 -24.80
C PHE A 678 -2.58 25.04 -23.46
N PRO A 679 -2.88 25.76 -22.36
CA PRO A 679 -3.05 25.15 -21.05
C PRO A 679 -4.31 24.28 -20.99
N SER A 680 -4.22 23.10 -20.37
CA SER A 680 -5.41 22.33 -19.98
C SER A 680 -5.97 22.86 -18.65
N GLY A 681 -7.05 22.27 -18.15
CA GLY A 681 -7.65 22.64 -16.86
C GLY A 681 -6.67 22.59 -15.67
N PHE A 682 -5.59 21.79 -15.75
CA PHE A 682 -4.55 21.77 -14.71
C PHE A 682 -3.54 22.91 -14.86
N GLU A 683 -3.01 23.15 -16.06
CA GLU A 683 -2.02 24.21 -16.31
C GLU A 683 -2.57 25.62 -16.13
N ARG A 684 -3.90 25.82 -16.26
CA ARG A 684 -4.58 27.08 -15.93
C ARG A 684 -4.52 27.46 -14.45
N MET A 685 -4.37 26.48 -13.55
CA MET A 685 -4.19 26.71 -12.11
C MET A 685 -2.73 26.95 -11.72
N ASN A 686 -1.78 26.60 -12.60
CA ASN A 686 -0.36 26.75 -12.32
C ASN A 686 0.07 28.21 -12.44
N VAL A 687 0.39 28.83 -11.29
CA VAL A 687 0.87 30.23 -11.16
C VAL A 687 2.17 30.44 -11.94
N ARG A 688 3.12 29.51 -11.85
CA ARG A 688 4.45 29.64 -12.47
C ARG A 688 4.39 29.83 -13.98
N LEU A 689 3.41 29.19 -14.65
CA LEU A 689 3.20 29.36 -16.09
C LEU A 689 2.65 30.74 -16.46
N ALA A 690 2.00 31.48 -15.55
CA ALA A 690 1.57 32.85 -15.79
C ALA A 690 2.76 33.83 -15.72
N TYR A 691 3.56 33.77 -14.65
CA TYR A 691 4.81 34.55 -14.54
C TYR A 691 5.78 34.26 -15.70
N GLN A 692 5.90 33.00 -16.14
CA GLN A 692 6.75 32.66 -17.28
C GLN A 692 6.20 33.18 -18.62
N PHE A 693 4.87 33.22 -18.80
CA PHE A 693 4.19 33.75 -20.00
C PHE A 693 4.32 35.28 -20.15
N PHE A 694 4.41 36.01 -19.04
CA PHE A 694 4.64 37.46 -19.00
C PHE A 694 6.09 37.83 -18.63
N SER A 695 7.07 36.94 -18.81
CA SER A 695 8.45 37.24 -18.41
C SER A 695 9.20 38.14 -19.40
N ASN A 696 10.14 38.98 -18.94
CA ASN A 696 10.98 39.81 -19.81
C ASN A 696 11.73 39.03 -20.91
N ASN A 697 12.01 37.74 -20.71
CA ASN A 697 12.55 36.86 -21.76
C ASN A 697 11.60 36.70 -22.96
N ILE A 698 10.28 36.75 -22.75
CA ILE A 698 9.27 36.73 -23.83
C ILE A 698 9.36 38.05 -24.61
N ALA A 699 9.39 39.20 -23.93
CA ALA A 699 9.53 40.51 -24.57
C ALA A 699 10.83 40.61 -25.39
N ALA A 700 11.97 40.22 -24.81
CA ALA A 700 13.26 40.16 -25.52
C ALA A 700 13.23 39.21 -26.73
N GLY A 701 12.53 38.07 -26.62
CA GLY A 701 12.32 37.15 -27.75
C GLY A 701 11.50 37.77 -28.88
N LEU A 702 10.38 38.43 -28.56
CA LEU A 702 9.55 39.16 -29.53
C LEU A 702 10.38 40.24 -30.26
N ASN A 703 11.10 41.08 -29.49
CA ASN A 703 11.98 42.12 -30.01
C ASN A 703 13.04 41.55 -30.97
N TRP A 704 13.69 40.45 -30.57
CA TRP A 704 14.74 39.82 -31.35
C TRP A 704 14.22 39.25 -32.67
N TYR A 705 13.19 38.40 -32.64
CA TYR A 705 12.67 37.80 -33.87
C TYR A 705 12.00 38.83 -34.80
N ARG A 706 11.39 39.89 -34.27
CA ARG A 706 10.90 41.01 -35.09
C ARG A 706 12.05 41.70 -35.84
N LYS A 707 13.17 41.98 -35.16
CA LYS A 707 14.40 42.51 -35.77
C LYS A 707 15.07 41.57 -36.78
N GLN A 708 14.79 40.27 -36.75
CA GLN A 708 15.22 39.30 -37.78
C GLN A 708 14.26 39.24 -39.00
N GLY A 709 13.24 40.10 -39.07
CA GLY A 709 12.32 40.18 -40.22
C GLY A 709 11.26 39.07 -40.27
N HIS A 710 10.89 38.47 -39.13
CA HIS A 710 9.81 37.48 -39.09
C HIS A 710 8.43 38.16 -39.13
N SER A 711 7.77 38.09 -40.28
CA SER A 711 6.47 38.74 -40.53
C SER A 711 5.32 38.32 -39.60
N GLU A 712 5.36 37.12 -38.99
CA GLU A 712 4.39 36.71 -37.94
C GLU A 712 4.52 37.53 -36.63
N LEU A 713 5.53 38.40 -36.53
CA LEU A 713 5.87 39.22 -35.36
C LEU A 713 6.11 40.69 -35.70
N GLU A 714 5.80 41.13 -36.93
CA GLU A 714 6.10 42.50 -37.41
C GLU A 714 5.34 43.59 -36.63
N ASP A 715 4.14 43.29 -36.11
CA ASP A 715 3.31 44.16 -35.30
C ASP A 715 3.33 43.80 -33.79
N SER A 716 4.44 43.23 -33.30
CA SER A 716 4.54 42.74 -31.92
C SER A 716 4.91 43.78 -30.85
N GLU A 717 5.24 45.03 -31.22
CA GLU A 717 5.53 46.17 -30.31
C GLU A 717 4.58 46.25 -29.11
N ALA A 718 3.27 46.33 -29.36
CA ALA A 718 2.25 46.45 -28.33
C ALA A 718 2.25 45.26 -27.36
N THR A 719 2.58 44.07 -27.88
CA THR A 719 2.66 42.84 -27.07
C THR A 719 3.95 42.80 -26.24
N GLU A 720 5.06 43.28 -26.78
CA GLU A 720 6.33 43.44 -26.07
C GLU A 720 6.21 44.46 -24.93
N ALA A 721 5.59 45.62 -25.19
CA ALA A 721 5.31 46.65 -24.20
C ALA A 721 4.39 46.11 -23.08
N PHE A 722 3.26 45.48 -23.44
CA PHE A 722 2.34 44.89 -22.48
C PHE A 722 2.99 43.80 -21.62
N VAL A 723 3.78 42.89 -22.22
CA VAL A 723 4.54 41.87 -21.47
C VAL A 723 5.52 42.51 -20.50
N SER A 724 6.28 43.51 -20.94
CA SER A 724 7.27 44.19 -20.09
C SER A 724 6.62 44.95 -18.94
N ARG A 725 5.48 45.61 -19.19
CA ARG A 725 4.70 46.33 -18.18
C ARG A 725 4.09 45.37 -17.14
N VAL A 726 3.53 44.24 -17.59
CA VAL A 726 3.00 43.19 -16.69
C VAL A 726 4.12 42.49 -15.91
N ASN A 727 5.32 42.28 -16.49
CA ASN A 727 6.48 41.79 -15.75
C ASN A 727 6.87 42.78 -14.63
N ALA A 728 7.06 44.05 -14.96
CA ALA A 728 7.48 45.07 -14.01
C ALA A 728 6.48 45.21 -12.85
N LEU A 729 5.18 45.14 -13.15
CA LEU A 729 4.14 45.07 -12.12
C LEU A 729 4.24 43.79 -11.28
N ALA A 730 4.42 42.62 -11.91
CA ALA A 730 4.47 41.33 -11.21
C ALA A 730 5.65 41.20 -10.25
N ASP A 731 6.82 41.73 -10.62
CA ASP A 731 8.00 41.80 -9.74
C ASP A 731 7.73 42.77 -8.57
N SER A 732 7.02 43.88 -8.82
CA SER A 732 6.70 44.91 -7.79
C SER A 732 5.58 44.48 -6.84
N MET A 733 4.61 43.68 -7.29
CA MET A 733 3.47 43.18 -6.51
C MET A 733 3.74 41.85 -5.77
N ASN A 734 4.85 41.17 -6.06
CA ASN A 734 5.18 39.87 -5.47
C ASN A 734 6.62 39.80 -4.92
N SER A 735 7.10 40.93 -4.39
CA SER A 735 8.46 41.05 -3.86
C SER A 735 8.58 40.45 -2.45
N SER A 736 9.66 39.69 -2.22
CA SER A 736 9.89 38.94 -0.96
C SER A 736 11.26 39.17 -0.33
N ASP A 737 12.04 40.12 -0.87
CA ASP A 737 13.37 40.50 -0.42
C ASP A 737 13.51 42.03 -0.31
N ALA A 738 14.55 42.51 0.37
CA ALA A 738 14.74 43.93 0.66
C ALA A 738 15.25 44.77 -0.52
N SER A 739 15.66 44.14 -1.63
CA SER A 739 16.23 44.82 -2.81
C SER A 739 15.16 45.13 -3.87
N GLY A 740 14.20 44.23 -4.06
CA GLY A 740 12.99 44.49 -4.86
C GLY A 740 11.80 45.03 -4.05
N ALA A 741 12.00 45.45 -2.80
CA ALA A 741 10.90 45.86 -1.92
C ALA A 741 10.26 47.18 -2.35
N TYR A 742 8.99 47.37 -1.97
CA TYR A 742 8.34 48.68 -2.09
C TYR A 742 9.00 49.67 -1.13
N ARG A 743 9.33 50.85 -1.65
CA ARG A 743 9.73 52.04 -0.90
C ARG A 743 9.09 53.25 -1.57
N LYS A 744 8.93 54.32 -0.81
CA LYS A 744 8.53 55.63 -1.32
C LYS A 744 9.54 56.14 -2.36
N ASP A 745 9.06 56.79 -3.40
CA ASP A 745 9.80 57.30 -4.58
C ASP A 745 10.59 56.21 -5.34
N SER A 746 10.23 54.93 -5.16
CA SER A 746 10.91 53.82 -5.82
C SER A 746 10.30 53.45 -7.17
N LYS A 747 11.12 52.85 -8.05
CA LYS A 747 10.62 52.27 -9.31
C LYS A 747 9.50 51.24 -9.08
N HIS A 748 9.46 50.55 -7.94
CA HIS A 748 8.40 49.60 -7.62
C HIS A 748 7.06 50.29 -7.35
N GLU A 749 7.08 51.45 -6.68
CA GLU A 749 5.91 52.33 -6.56
C GLU A 749 5.48 52.85 -7.94
N THR A 750 6.41 53.41 -8.73
CA THR A 750 6.11 53.92 -10.09
C THR A 750 5.47 52.85 -10.99
N ASN A 751 5.99 51.62 -10.98
CA ASN A 751 5.44 50.50 -11.74
C ASN A 751 3.97 50.19 -11.37
N ILE A 752 3.57 50.42 -10.11
CA ILE A 752 2.23 50.18 -9.59
C ILE A 752 1.32 51.37 -9.89
N THR A 753 1.77 52.60 -9.59
CA THR A 753 1.00 53.84 -9.83
C THR A 753 0.70 54.03 -11.32
N ASP A 754 1.67 53.81 -12.20
CA ASP A 754 1.50 53.95 -13.66
C ASP A 754 0.58 52.88 -14.25
N PHE A 755 0.43 51.74 -13.59
CA PHE A 755 -0.46 50.68 -14.05
C PHE A 755 -1.94 51.00 -13.79
N ILE A 756 -2.26 51.78 -12.77
CA ILE A 756 -3.64 52.16 -12.43
C ILE A 756 -4.35 52.93 -13.58
N PRO A 757 -3.81 54.04 -14.13
CA PRO A 757 -4.44 54.74 -15.26
C PRO A 757 -4.38 53.91 -16.54
N TYR A 758 -3.28 53.18 -16.78
CA TYR A 758 -3.15 52.25 -17.90
C TYR A 758 -4.26 51.19 -17.91
N LEU A 759 -4.55 50.61 -16.75
CA LEU A 759 -5.63 49.64 -16.55
C LEU A 759 -7.01 50.26 -16.82
N ARG A 760 -7.31 51.43 -16.24
CA ARG A 760 -8.58 52.14 -16.50
C ARG A 760 -8.75 52.41 -18.00
N GLU A 761 -7.68 52.79 -18.72
CA GLU A 761 -7.76 53.06 -20.15
C GLU A 761 -7.90 51.80 -21.01
N CYS A 762 -7.23 50.69 -20.68
CA CYS A 762 -7.49 49.37 -21.28
C CYS A 762 -8.99 48.97 -21.19
N VAL A 763 -9.62 49.23 -20.04
CA VAL A 763 -11.05 48.93 -19.84
C VAL A 763 -11.96 49.88 -20.61
N LYS A 764 -11.66 51.18 -20.62
CA LYS A 764 -12.41 52.19 -21.41
C LYS A 764 -12.35 51.92 -22.90
N LEU A 765 -11.16 51.63 -23.45
CA LEU A 765 -10.97 51.30 -24.87
C LEU A 765 -11.80 50.08 -25.27
N ALA A 766 -11.74 49.00 -24.48
CA ALA A 766 -12.53 47.80 -24.71
C ALA A 766 -14.05 48.11 -24.68
N LYS A 767 -14.54 48.82 -23.66
CA LYS A 767 -15.95 49.25 -23.55
C LYS A 767 -16.36 50.10 -24.76
N ARG A 768 -15.55 51.09 -25.16
CA ARG A 768 -15.80 51.99 -26.30
C ARG A 768 -15.90 51.25 -27.64
N ASN A 769 -15.08 50.22 -27.83
CA ASN A 769 -15.02 49.45 -29.08
C ASN A 769 -15.94 48.22 -29.08
N GLY A 770 -16.85 48.08 -28.10
CA GLY A 770 -17.77 46.95 -27.99
C GLY A 770 -17.09 45.60 -27.71
N LYS A 771 -15.82 45.62 -27.27
CA LYS A 771 -14.99 44.42 -27.02
C LYS A 771 -14.94 44.11 -25.53
N LYS A 772 -14.73 42.84 -25.19
CA LYS A 772 -14.45 42.44 -23.81
C LYS A 772 -12.98 42.74 -23.48
N ALA A 773 -12.76 43.38 -22.33
CA ALA A 773 -11.42 43.67 -21.80
C ALA A 773 -10.58 42.40 -21.62
N PHE A 774 -9.28 42.58 -21.39
CA PHE A 774 -8.33 41.46 -21.19
C PHE A 774 -8.55 40.70 -19.87
N ILE A 775 -9.33 41.26 -18.96
CA ILE A 775 -9.75 40.67 -17.69
C ILE A 775 -11.27 40.79 -17.52
N SER A 776 -11.86 39.96 -16.64
CA SER A 776 -13.28 40.05 -16.27
C SER A 776 -13.50 41.14 -15.23
N GLU A 777 -14.73 41.65 -15.09
CA GLU A 777 -15.05 42.74 -14.15
C GLU A 777 -14.62 42.45 -12.70
N SER A 778 -14.87 41.24 -12.15
CA SER A 778 -14.35 40.86 -10.81
C SER A 778 -12.82 40.82 -10.70
N THR A 779 -12.13 40.49 -11.80
CA THR A 779 -10.66 40.53 -11.87
C THR A 779 -10.17 41.98 -11.98
N ASP A 780 -10.89 42.84 -12.70
CA ASP A 780 -10.58 44.25 -12.89
C ASP A 780 -10.74 45.06 -11.60
N LEU A 781 -11.90 44.91 -10.94
CA LEU A 781 -12.16 45.46 -9.61
C LEU A 781 -11.13 44.94 -8.58
N GLY A 782 -10.92 43.63 -8.55
CA GLY A 782 -9.94 43.00 -7.64
C GLY A 782 -8.52 43.49 -7.87
N LEU A 783 -8.15 43.79 -9.11
CA LEU A 783 -6.86 44.35 -9.48
C LEU A 783 -6.76 45.83 -9.09
N LEU A 784 -7.74 46.66 -9.44
CA LEU A 784 -7.75 48.08 -9.11
C LEU A 784 -7.62 48.30 -7.59
N VAL A 785 -8.44 47.58 -6.81
CA VAL A 785 -8.41 47.61 -5.35
C VAL A 785 -7.04 47.16 -4.82
N SER A 786 -6.52 45.99 -5.23
CA SER A 786 -5.19 45.54 -4.78
C SER A 786 -4.06 46.51 -5.13
N LEU A 787 -4.11 47.20 -6.28
CA LEU A 787 -3.10 48.19 -6.67
C LEU A 787 -3.16 49.44 -5.77
N ARG A 788 -4.35 50.01 -5.57
CA ARG A 788 -4.56 51.15 -4.67
C ARG A 788 -4.19 50.81 -3.23
N SER A 789 -4.71 49.70 -2.70
CA SER A 789 -4.38 49.20 -1.37
C SER A 789 -2.88 48.95 -1.18
N THR A 790 -2.16 48.49 -2.22
CA THR A 790 -0.69 48.33 -2.12
C THR A 790 0.01 49.67 -1.91
N VAL A 791 -0.37 50.71 -2.65
CA VAL A 791 0.20 52.06 -2.49
C VAL A 791 -0.17 52.64 -1.13
N GLU A 792 -1.47 52.73 -0.83
CA GLU A 792 -1.98 53.35 0.41
C GLU A 792 -1.43 52.68 1.69
N LEU A 793 -1.54 51.35 1.80
CA LEU A 793 -1.06 50.63 2.98
C LEU A 793 0.47 50.68 3.09
N SER A 794 1.20 50.64 1.97
CA SER A 794 2.67 50.73 2.03
C SER A 794 3.13 52.13 2.42
N THR A 795 2.42 53.19 1.99
CA THR A 795 2.65 54.56 2.44
C THR A 795 2.42 54.69 3.95
N TYR A 796 1.27 54.25 4.47
CA TYR A 796 0.95 54.26 5.90
C TYR A 796 1.97 53.47 6.75
N LEU A 797 2.37 52.27 6.31
CA LEU A 797 3.37 51.48 7.02
C LEU A 797 4.76 52.16 7.05
N ILE A 798 5.11 52.93 6.01
CA ILE A 798 6.39 53.64 5.94
C ILE A 798 6.34 54.97 6.72
N ASP A 799 5.37 55.82 6.43
CA ASP A 799 5.29 57.20 6.96
C ASP A 799 4.78 57.25 8.42
N ASP A 800 3.72 56.50 8.74
CA ASP A 800 3.07 56.57 10.07
C ASP A 800 3.62 55.53 11.06
N ILE A 801 3.92 54.31 10.58
CA ILE A 801 4.41 53.19 11.44
C ILE A 801 5.95 53.05 11.42
N GLY A 802 6.64 53.68 10.47
CA GLY A 802 8.11 53.74 10.44
C GLY A 802 8.82 52.51 9.87
N PHE A 803 8.24 51.81 8.88
CA PHE A 803 8.92 50.73 8.15
C PHE A 803 9.93 51.29 7.12
N ASP A 804 11.15 50.74 7.07
CA ASP A 804 12.14 51.08 6.02
C ASP A 804 11.69 50.71 4.59
N TYR A 805 10.86 49.68 4.47
CA TYR A 805 10.35 49.11 3.21
C TYR A 805 9.23 48.09 3.45
N VAL A 806 8.45 47.81 2.41
CA VAL A 806 7.35 46.83 2.44
C VAL A 806 7.58 45.71 1.41
N MET A 807 7.47 44.46 1.86
CA MET A 807 7.56 43.27 0.99
C MET A 807 6.15 42.93 0.48
N THR A 808 5.85 43.24 -0.78
CA THR A 808 4.50 43.09 -1.35
C THR A 808 3.98 41.64 -1.43
N ALA A 809 4.86 40.63 -1.42
CA ALA A 809 4.49 39.22 -1.20
C ALA A 809 3.93 38.93 0.22
N ARG A 810 3.78 39.94 1.08
CA ARG A 810 2.94 39.86 2.27
C ARG A 810 1.46 39.93 1.95
N PHE A 811 1.05 40.63 0.89
CA PHE A 811 -0.33 40.88 0.49
C PHE A 811 -0.97 39.78 -0.39
N ASN A 812 -0.30 38.62 -0.56
CA ASN A 812 -0.77 37.49 -1.38
C ASN A 812 -1.22 36.28 -0.53
N GLN A 813 -1.95 35.33 -1.13
CA GLN A 813 -2.49 34.15 -0.42
C GLN A 813 -1.55 32.92 -0.39
N ASP A 814 -0.29 33.02 -0.84
CA ASP A 814 0.65 31.88 -0.89
C ASP A 814 0.84 31.20 0.48
N THR A 815 0.68 31.96 1.57
CA THR A 815 0.83 31.46 2.95
C THR A 815 -0.32 30.53 3.37
N ILE A 816 -1.55 30.80 2.93
CA ILE A 816 -2.71 29.94 3.21
C ILE A 816 -2.77 28.76 2.23
N GLU A 817 -2.38 28.92 0.95
CA GLU A 817 -2.14 27.80 0.02
C GLU A 817 -1.09 26.82 0.61
N GLN A 818 0.04 27.34 1.13
CA GLN A 818 1.10 26.52 1.75
C GLN A 818 0.64 25.87 3.07
N PHE A 819 -0.23 26.51 3.84
CA PHE A 819 -0.86 25.90 5.01
C PHE A 819 -1.74 24.70 4.62
N PHE A 820 -2.60 24.84 3.61
CA PHE A 820 -3.40 23.74 3.07
C PHE A 820 -2.53 22.60 2.52
N ALA A 821 -1.42 22.92 1.84
CA ALA A 821 -0.46 21.91 1.38
C ALA A 821 0.15 21.11 2.55
N ASN A 822 0.43 21.76 3.69
CA ASN A 822 0.91 21.09 4.91
C ASN A 822 -0.14 20.14 5.51
N ILE A 823 -1.42 20.55 5.57
CA ILE A 823 -2.52 19.69 6.02
C ILE A 823 -2.68 18.47 5.10
N ARG A 824 -2.66 18.66 3.77
CA ARG A 824 -2.75 17.55 2.82
C ARG A 824 -1.56 16.59 2.95
N SER A 825 -0.35 17.11 3.12
CA SER A 825 0.88 16.32 3.34
C SER A 825 0.81 15.46 4.61
N ALA A 826 0.29 15.99 5.72
CA ALA A 826 0.15 15.29 7.00
C ALA A 826 -0.64 13.97 6.92
N MET A 827 -1.59 13.89 5.98
CA MET A 827 -2.44 12.72 5.74
C MET A 827 -1.75 11.64 4.90
N GLY A 828 -0.60 11.92 4.28
CA GLY A 828 0.21 10.95 3.55
C GLY A 828 -0.44 10.61 2.19
N PRO A 829 -0.82 9.35 1.92
CA PRO A 829 -1.46 8.99 0.65
C PRO A 829 -2.89 9.52 0.46
N ASN A 830 -3.61 9.90 1.53
CA ASN A 830 -4.95 10.48 1.40
C ASN A 830 -4.86 12.01 1.40
N ASN A 831 -4.77 12.62 0.21
CA ASN A 831 -4.63 14.07 0.08
C ASN A 831 -5.93 14.87 0.38
N HIS A 832 -7.01 14.21 0.82
CA HIS A 832 -8.26 14.83 1.25
C HIS A 832 -8.56 14.49 2.72
N PRO A 833 -8.36 15.43 3.66
CA PRO A 833 -8.81 15.22 5.04
C PRO A 833 -10.34 15.34 5.10
N ASN A 834 -10.97 14.46 5.88
CA ASN A 834 -12.31 14.71 6.40
C ASN A 834 -12.26 15.76 7.52
N ALA A 835 -13.43 16.34 7.84
CA ALA A 835 -13.61 17.38 8.85
C ALA A 835 -12.79 17.12 10.13
N LYS A 836 -13.07 16.02 10.83
CA LYS A 836 -12.38 15.65 12.08
C LYS A 836 -10.86 15.59 11.95
N SER A 837 -10.35 15.03 10.86
CA SER A 837 -8.90 14.96 10.62
C SER A 837 -8.29 16.33 10.37
N TYR A 838 -9.01 17.23 9.68
CA TYR A 838 -8.60 18.62 9.47
C TYR A 838 -8.45 19.35 10.81
N ALA A 839 -9.50 19.38 11.63
CA ALA A 839 -9.51 20.12 12.90
C ALA A 839 -8.41 19.66 13.86
N GLN A 840 -8.10 18.36 13.91
CA GLN A 840 -6.99 17.83 14.72
C GLN A 840 -5.60 18.29 14.23
N ILE A 841 -5.41 18.48 12.92
CA ILE A 841 -4.15 18.99 12.36
C ILE A 841 -4.08 20.52 12.51
N HIS A 842 -5.18 21.23 12.22
CA HIS A 842 -5.30 22.68 12.44
C HIS A 842 -4.93 23.03 13.89
N ARG A 843 -5.58 22.40 14.88
CA ARG A 843 -5.30 22.63 16.30
C ARG A 843 -3.83 22.42 16.67
N LEU A 844 -3.18 21.38 16.15
CA LEU A 844 -1.76 21.14 16.37
C LEU A 844 -0.87 22.22 15.73
N LEU A 845 -1.19 22.67 14.52
CA LEU A 845 -0.44 23.72 13.83
C LEU A 845 -0.63 25.10 14.49
N SER A 846 -1.85 25.42 14.94
CA SER A 846 -2.16 26.65 15.70
C SER A 846 -1.37 26.73 17.00
N ILE A 847 -1.29 25.63 17.75
CA ILE A 847 -0.47 25.54 18.97
C ILE A 847 1.02 25.67 18.64
N TYR A 848 1.51 24.99 17.59
CA TYR A 848 2.93 24.99 17.25
C TYR A 848 3.50 26.36 16.87
N SER A 849 2.71 27.22 16.19
CA SER A 849 3.20 28.56 15.81
C SER A 849 3.41 29.47 17.03
N LEU A 850 2.53 29.38 18.04
CA LEU A 850 2.74 30.05 19.34
C LEU A 850 3.98 29.55 20.07
N VAL A 851 4.35 28.27 19.90
CA VAL A 851 5.45 27.59 20.59
C VAL A 851 6.84 27.88 20.00
N GLN A 852 6.94 28.40 18.77
CA GLN A 852 8.21 28.92 18.25
C GLN A 852 8.52 30.31 18.86
N PRO A 853 9.61 30.47 19.63
CA PRO A 853 10.03 31.79 20.11
C PRO A 853 10.55 32.66 18.95
N PRO A 854 10.48 34.00 19.05
CA PRO A 854 11.22 34.90 18.15
C PRO A 854 12.72 34.57 18.11
N LYS A 855 13.38 34.82 16.98
CA LYS A 855 14.84 34.67 16.88
C LYS A 855 15.51 35.63 17.88
N GLY A 856 16.18 35.08 18.89
CA GLY A 856 16.84 35.85 19.96
C GLY A 856 16.04 35.96 21.27
N SER A 857 14.81 35.43 21.35
CA SER A 857 14.09 35.37 22.62
C SER A 857 14.62 34.27 23.54
N ASN A 858 14.78 34.59 24.82
CA ASN A 858 15.19 33.66 25.88
C ASN A 858 14.02 32.82 26.44
N VAL A 859 12.78 33.07 26.00
CA VAL A 859 11.58 32.38 26.52
C VAL A 859 11.49 30.96 25.95
N SER A 860 11.45 29.96 26.83
CA SER A 860 11.27 28.57 26.39
C SER A 860 9.80 28.30 26.03
N GLY A 861 9.54 27.85 24.80
CA GLY A 861 8.17 27.51 24.34
C GLY A 861 7.51 26.32 25.06
N VAL A 862 8.18 25.74 26.06
CA VAL A 862 7.73 24.59 26.85
C VAL A 862 6.60 24.98 27.81
N GLU A 863 6.56 26.22 28.30
CA GLU A 863 5.52 26.69 29.22
C GLU A 863 4.22 27.04 28.46
N ASN A 864 4.36 27.70 27.31
CA ASN A 864 3.25 27.94 26.38
C ASN A 864 2.62 26.61 25.91
N LEU A 865 3.43 25.56 25.68
CA LEU A 865 2.94 24.21 25.40
C LEU A 865 2.07 23.68 26.55
N LYS A 866 2.52 23.81 27.80
CA LYS A 866 1.76 23.33 28.98
C LYS A 866 0.46 24.12 29.17
N SER A 867 0.49 25.44 29.05
CA SER A 867 -0.69 26.32 29.13
C SER A 867 -1.74 25.96 28.07
N LEU A 868 -1.33 25.84 26.80
CA LEU A 868 -2.17 25.40 25.68
C LEU A 868 -2.62 23.92 25.78
N MET A 869 -2.06 23.15 26.72
CA MET A 869 -2.44 21.77 27.02
C MET A 869 -3.27 21.61 28.30
N SER A 870 -3.23 22.54 29.27
CA SER A 870 -4.27 22.65 30.30
C SER A 870 -5.62 23.12 29.74
N VAL A 871 -5.68 23.42 28.43
CA VAL A 871 -6.95 23.46 27.67
C VAL A 871 -7.62 22.07 27.63
N ASP A 872 -6.90 20.96 27.84
CA ASP A 872 -7.52 19.65 28.14
C ASP A 872 -8.43 19.77 29.38
N ASP A 873 -8.12 20.61 30.38
CA ASP A 873 -8.93 20.74 31.62
C ASP A 873 -10.19 21.59 31.45
N LEU A 874 -10.14 22.68 30.67
CA LEU A 874 -11.33 23.49 30.34
C LEU A 874 -12.28 22.77 29.37
N ILE A 875 -11.74 22.08 28.36
CA ILE A 875 -12.56 21.22 27.49
C ILE A 875 -13.05 19.99 28.25
N ALA A 876 -12.25 19.42 29.16
CA ALA A 876 -12.74 18.41 30.08
C ALA A 876 -13.81 18.95 31.03
N GLN A 877 -13.85 20.25 31.35
CA GLN A 877 -14.95 20.81 32.14
C GLN A 877 -16.24 20.86 31.32
N ALA A 878 -16.26 21.51 30.15
CA ALA A 878 -17.44 21.48 29.28
C ALA A 878 -17.87 20.05 28.88
N GLU A 879 -16.92 19.12 28.72
CA GLU A 879 -17.22 17.69 28.54
C GLU A 879 -17.72 17.01 29.83
N LYS A 880 -17.26 17.37 31.03
CA LYS A 880 -17.79 16.88 32.32
C LYS A 880 -19.23 17.35 32.48
N ASP A 881 -19.49 18.64 32.29
CA ASP A 881 -20.80 19.28 32.45
C ASP A 881 -21.81 18.66 31.49
N ARG A 882 -21.44 18.49 30.21
CA ARG A 882 -22.24 17.74 29.23
C ARG A 882 -22.43 16.27 29.59
N LYS A 883 -21.42 15.60 30.18
CA LYS A 883 -21.54 14.21 30.64
C LYS A 883 -22.37 14.07 31.92
N ALA A 884 -22.46 15.11 32.74
CA ALA A 884 -23.37 15.23 33.88
C ALA A 884 -24.81 15.38 33.39
N SER A 885 -25.09 16.36 32.53
CA SER A 885 -26.42 16.52 31.90
C SER A 885 -26.89 15.27 31.14
N ILE A 886 -26.02 14.60 30.37
CA ILE A 886 -26.33 13.30 29.74
C ILE A 886 -26.54 12.19 30.77
N ASN A 887 -25.89 12.25 31.93
CA ASN A 887 -26.12 11.30 33.03
C ASN A 887 -27.46 11.57 33.72
N GLU A 888 -27.82 12.82 33.97
CA GLU A 888 -29.06 13.26 34.61
C GLU A 888 -30.28 12.82 33.79
N VAL A 889 -30.31 13.14 32.49
CA VAL A 889 -31.38 12.67 31.57
C VAL A 889 -31.45 11.14 31.51
N LEU A 890 -30.32 10.44 31.65
CA LEU A 890 -30.31 8.97 31.73
C LEU A 890 -30.78 8.40 33.08
N ASP A 891 -30.72 9.18 34.17
CA ASP A 891 -31.32 8.80 35.46
C ASP A 891 -32.84 9.04 35.40
N GLU A 892 -33.28 10.21 34.90
CA GLU A 892 -34.70 10.53 34.66
C GLU A 892 -35.42 9.43 33.86
N ILE A 893 -34.83 8.95 32.75
CA ILE A 893 -35.40 7.89 31.91
C ILE A 893 -35.62 6.57 32.67
N VAL A 894 -34.71 6.22 33.59
CA VAL A 894 -34.75 4.95 34.34
C VAL A 894 -35.57 5.08 35.64
N GLU A 895 -35.73 6.27 36.18
CA GLU A 895 -36.69 6.58 37.25
C GLU A 895 -38.13 6.59 36.70
N MET A 896 -38.39 7.28 35.59
CA MET A 896 -39.73 7.37 34.97
C MET A 896 -40.24 6.02 34.47
N GLY A 897 -39.36 5.12 34.04
CA GLY A 897 -39.71 3.75 33.64
C GLY A 897 -40.36 2.90 34.73
N LYS A 898 -40.27 3.31 36.00
CA LYS A 898 -40.90 2.66 37.17
C LYS A 898 -42.34 3.12 37.42
N ALA A 899 -42.76 4.23 36.83
CA ALA A 899 -44.03 4.89 37.15
C ALA A 899 -45.21 4.46 36.25
N PHE A 900 -44.98 3.59 35.26
CA PHE A 900 -45.92 3.31 34.17
C PHE A 900 -46.60 1.92 34.25
N ASP A 901 -46.91 1.48 35.48
CA ASP A 901 -47.47 0.14 35.76
C ASP A 901 -48.98 0.00 35.46
N SER A 902 -49.61 1.03 34.88
CA SER A 902 -51.04 1.00 34.53
C SER A 902 -51.42 1.93 33.37
N LEU A 903 -51.47 1.40 32.14
CA LEU A 903 -52.41 1.76 31.05
C LEU A 903 -52.18 0.83 29.83
N PRO A 904 -53.19 0.54 28.97
CA PRO A 904 -53.04 -0.40 27.85
C PRO A 904 -52.13 0.09 26.72
N VAL A 905 -51.52 -0.85 26.00
CA VAL A 905 -50.73 -0.61 24.79
C VAL A 905 -51.63 -0.12 23.65
N VAL A 906 -51.31 1.06 23.10
CA VAL A 906 -51.99 1.62 21.92
C VAL A 906 -51.27 1.18 20.63
N HIS A 907 -52.02 1.07 19.53
CA HIS A 907 -51.62 0.42 18.28
C HIS A 907 -50.46 1.08 17.49
N GLN A 908 -49.97 0.29 16.53
CA GLN A 908 -48.84 0.58 15.65
C GLN A 908 -49.07 1.77 14.70
N ILE A 909 -47.98 2.39 14.28
CA ILE A 909 -47.89 3.25 13.07
C ILE A 909 -46.74 2.68 12.22
N ASP A 910 -46.95 2.63 10.91
CA ASP A 910 -46.10 1.91 9.95
C ASP A 910 -44.88 2.73 9.46
N HIS A 911 -43.76 2.08 9.13
CA HIS A 911 -42.47 2.71 8.80
C HIS A 911 -41.79 2.04 7.60
N SER A 912 -41.57 2.81 6.53
CA SER A 912 -41.39 2.31 5.16
C SER A 912 -40.01 1.73 4.78
N TYR A 913 -38.98 1.95 5.59
CA TYR A 913 -37.57 1.70 5.23
C TYR A 913 -37.04 0.29 5.55
N LEU A 914 -37.89 -0.64 6.04
CA LEU A 914 -37.55 -2.05 6.31
C LEU A 914 -38.65 -3.04 5.83
N ARG A 915 -39.05 -2.95 4.54
CA ARG A 915 -40.04 -3.87 3.92
C ARG A 915 -39.56 -5.34 3.72
N GLN A 916 -38.98 -5.99 4.75
CA GLN A 916 -38.74 -7.44 4.78
C GLN A 916 -38.92 -8.04 6.19
N ALA A 917 -40.14 -8.51 6.47
CA ALA A 917 -40.55 -9.45 7.53
C ALA A 917 -40.15 -9.13 9.00
N PRO A 918 -41.12 -9.02 9.94
CA PRO A 918 -40.85 -8.80 11.37
C PRO A 918 -39.88 -9.80 12.04
N GLU A 919 -39.78 -11.04 11.52
CA GLU A 919 -38.81 -12.03 11.99
C GLU A 919 -37.34 -11.61 11.78
N MET A 920 -37.06 -10.81 10.75
CA MET A 920 -35.71 -10.31 10.47
C MET A 920 -35.31 -9.19 11.44
N GLU A 921 -36.27 -8.33 11.82
CA GLU A 921 -36.05 -7.27 12.81
C GLU A 921 -35.63 -7.86 14.16
N ASP A 922 -36.39 -8.84 14.66
CA ASP A 922 -36.15 -9.45 15.96
C ASP A 922 -34.82 -10.22 16.00
N ASN A 923 -34.46 -10.91 14.89
CA ASN A 923 -33.14 -11.54 14.72
C ASN A 923 -31.98 -10.53 14.74
N MET A 924 -32.16 -9.33 14.17
CA MET A 924 -31.13 -8.28 14.21
C MET A 924 -31.04 -7.64 15.59
N VAL A 925 -32.18 -7.39 16.26
CA VAL A 925 -32.23 -6.87 17.64
C VAL A 925 -31.52 -7.82 18.60
N LYS A 926 -31.85 -9.11 18.58
CA LYS A 926 -31.22 -10.15 19.43
C LYS A 926 -29.72 -10.33 19.14
N PHE A 927 -29.29 -10.20 17.88
CA PHE A 927 -27.85 -10.18 17.55
C PHE A 927 -27.12 -8.95 18.12
N MET A 928 -27.72 -7.76 18.01
CA MET A 928 -27.13 -6.50 18.51
C MET A 928 -27.16 -6.42 20.05
N ALA A 929 -28.20 -6.97 20.67
CA ALA A 929 -28.27 -7.24 22.10
C ALA A 929 -27.16 -8.23 22.51
N GLY A 930 -26.96 -9.33 21.78
CA GLY A 930 -25.92 -10.33 22.07
C GLY A 930 -24.48 -9.80 21.97
N PHE A 931 -24.21 -8.92 21.00
CA PHE A 931 -22.95 -8.17 20.93
C PHE A 931 -22.80 -7.18 22.10
N THR A 932 -23.89 -6.58 22.56
CA THR A 932 -23.91 -5.68 23.72
C THR A 932 -23.67 -6.45 25.01
N ALA A 933 -24.33 -7.60 25.20
CA ALA A 933 -24.14 -8.52 26.33
C ALA A 933 -22.68 -8.96 26.45
N HIS A 934 -22.08 -9.44 25.35
CA HIS A 934 -20.67 -9.84 25.31
C HIS A 934 -19.69 -8.72 25.74
N ARG A 935 -20.09 -7.45 25.54
CA ARG A 935 -19.29 -6.27 25.86
C ARG A 935 -19.54 -5.74 27.27
N GLN A 936 -20.77 -5.85 27.77
CA GLN A 936 -21.18 -5.41 29.12
C GLN A 936 -21.02 -6.49 30.20
N LYS A 937 -20.82 -7.76 29.82
CA LYS A 937 -20.53 -8.88 30.74
C LYS A 937 -19.43 -8.54 31.75
N LYS A 938 -18.42 -7.75 31.37
CA LYS A 938 -17.33 -7.31 32.27
C LYS A 938 -17.74 -6.35 33.39
N ILE A 939 -18.93 -5.78 33.31
CA ILE A 939 -19.52 -4.96 34.38
C ILE A 939 -20.36 -5.86 35.30
N ALA A 940 -21.11 -6.82 34.72
CA ALA A 940 -21.87 -7.83 35.44
C ALA A 940 -21.03 -9.00 36.00
N GLU A 941 -19.74 -9.12 35.65
CA GLU A 941 -18.77 -10.16 36.09
C GLU A 941 -18.56 -10.24 37.63
N LYS A 942 -19.25 -9.41 38.41
CA LYS A 942 -19.25 -9.39 39.89
C LYS A 942 -20.63 -9.70 40.52
N CYS A 943 -21.66 -9.94 39.73
CA CYS A 943 -23.02 -10.21 40.21
C CYS A 943 -23.75 -11.12 39.21
N ASP A 944 -23.89 -12.40 39.55
CA ASP A 944 -24.47 -13.39 38.63
C ASP A 944 -25.94 -13.09 38.28
N ALA A 945 -26.70 -12.49 39.20
CA ALA A 945 -28.05 -12.01 38.91
C ALA A 945 -28.08 -10.92 37.82
N CYS A 946 -27.10 -10.01 37.81
CA CYS A 946 -26.94 -9.04 36.71
C CYS A 946 -26.51 -9.71 35.40
N LEU A 947 -25.73 -10.79 35.48
CA LEU A 947 -25.29 -11.53 34.31
C LEU A 947 -26.44 -12.29 33.64
N LEU A 948 -27.37 -12.87 34.42
CA LEU A 948 -28.59 -13.49 33.90
C LEU A 948 -29.46 -12.47 33.15
N THR A 949 -29.65 -11.26 33.68
CA THR A 949 -30.36 -10.16 32.98
C THR A 949 -29.63 -9.58 31.75
N LEU A 950 -28.50 -10.16 31.34
CA LEU A 950 -27.79 -9.81 30.10
C LEU A 950 -27.59 -11.00 29.16
N THR A 951 -27.47 -12.23 29.67
CA THR A 951 -27.17 -13.42 28.89
C THR A 951 -27.96 -14.64 29.33
N GLN A 952 -28.55 -15.33 28.36
CA GLN A 952 -29.19 -16.65 28.52
C GLN A 952 -28.32 -17.78 27.93
N PHE A 953 -28.68 -19.04 28.18
CA PHE A 953 -28.00 -20.19 27.61
C PHE A 953 -28.37 -20.41 26.12
N ARG A 954 -27.53 -21.15 25.39
CA ARG A 954 -27.71 -21.40 23.94
C ARG A 954 -28.94 -22.26 23.65
N GLU A 955 -29.25 -23.12 24.59
CA GLU A 955 -30.32 -24.11 24.63
C GLU A 955 -31.68 -23.43 24.86
N GLU A 956 -31.69 -22.34 25.63
CA GLU A 956 -32.85 -21.49 25.92
C GLU A 956 -33.16 -20.51 24.77
N ALA A 957 -32.17 -20.20 23.94
CA ALA A 957 -32.29 -19.23 22.87
C ALA A 957 -33.32 -19.66 21.79
N ASP A 958 -34.22 -18.75 21.44
CA ASP A 958 -35.35 -18.99 20.54
C ASP A 958 -34.99 -18.93 19.04
N SER A 959 -35.99 -18.98 18.16
CA SER A 959 -35.85 -18.77 16.71
C SER A 959 -35.38 -17.35 16.35
N GLY A 960 -35.59 -16.37 17.23
CA GLY A 960 -35.01 -15.03 17.15
C GLY A 960 -33.48 -14.98 17.29
N HIS A 961 -32.82 -16.09 17.64
CA HIS A 961 -31.36 -16.16 17.75
C HIS A 961 -30.65 -16.82 16.55
N ASN A 962 -31.36 -17.11 15.46
CA ASN A 962 -30.82 -17.85 14.31
C ASN A 962 -29.62 -17.16 13.63
N PHE A 963 -29.61 -15.83 13.54
CA PHE A 963 -28.43 -15.10 13.02
C PHE A 963 -27.23 -15.17 13.98
N THR A 964 -27.47 -15.07 15.30
CA THR A 964 -26.44 -15.24 16.34
C THR A 964 -25.83 -16.63 16.32
N ARG A 965 -26.66 -17.69 16.20
CA ARG A 965 -26.21 -19.09 16.01
C ARG A 965 -25.33 -19.26 14.78
N THR A 966 -25.64 -18.56 13.68
CA THR A 966 -24.85 -18.58 12.44
C THR A 966 -23.53 -17.80 12.57
N LYS A 967 -23.47 -16.80 13.46
CA LYS A 967 -22.29 -15.96 13.74
C LYS A 967 -21.35 -16.53 14.80
N GLU A 968 -21.81 -17.50 15.60
CA GLU A 968 -21.07 -18.14 16.70
C GLU A 968 -19.70 -18.72 16.30
N ILE A 969 -19.52 -19.05 15.02
CA ILE A 969 -18.25 -19.50 14.40
C ILE A 969 -17.10 -18.47 14.58
N TYR A 970 -17.41 -17.21 14.91
CA TYR A 970 -16.45 -16.13 15.12
C TYR A 970 -16.48 -15.66 16.59
N ASP A 971 -15.42 -15.98 17.35
CA ASP A 971 -15.19 -15.52 18.74
C ASP A 971 -15.56 -14.04 18.94
N GLY A 972 -16.56 -13.76 19.79
CA GLY A 972 -16.92 -12.37 20.16
C GLY A 972 -18.39 -12.04 20.40
N TYR A 973 -19.27 -13.02 20.59
CA TYR A 973 -20.72 -12.83 20.81
C TYR A 973 -21.22 -13.59 22.03
N SER A 974 -22.48 -13.35 22.41
CA SER A 974 -23.19 -14.09 23.48
C SER A 974 -24.69 -14.09 23.15
N TYR A 975 -25.44 -15.05 23.66
CA TYR A 975 -26.91 -15.07 23.56
C TYR A 975 -27.46 -14.06 24.56
N ALA A 976 -28.26 -13.10 24.10
CA ALA A 976 -28.84 -12.07 24.98
C ALA A 976 -30.08 -12.63 25.69
N SER A 977 -30.33 -12.18 26.91
CA SER A 977 -31.60 -12.45 27.59
C SER A 977 -32.75 -11.66 26.94
N ASN A 978 -33.99 -11.97 27.32
CA ASN A 978 -35.17 -11.30 26.78
C ASN A 978 -35.30 -9.86 27.29
N GLU A 979 -34.95 -9.59 28.55
CA GLU A 979 -34.96 -8.25 29.17
C GLU A 979 -33.99 -7.32 28.44
N LEU A 980 -32.76 -7.79 28.17
CA LEU A 980 -31.80 -7.03 27.37
C LEU A 980 -32.29 -6.85 25.93
N SER A 981 -32.95 -7.85 25.35
CA SER A 981 -33.50 -7.74 23.99
C SER A 981 -34.61 -6.69 23.90
N ASN A 982 -35.48 -6.62 24.91
CA ASN A 982 -36.55 -5.62 25.02
C ASN A 982 -36.00 -4.20 25.19
N LEU A 983 -35.09 -4.00 26.15
CA LEU A 983 -34.38 -2.72 26.35
C LEU A 983 -33.70 -2.21 25.07
N ILE A 984 -33.04 -3.12 24.33
CA ILE A 984 -32.37 -2.80 23.07
C ILE A 984 -33.39 -2.47 21.97
N LYS A 985 -34.57 -3.12 21.94
CA LYS A 985 -35.69 -2.84 21.03
C LYS A 985 -36.30 -1.46 21.28
N ALA A 986 -36.57 -1.11 22.54
CA ALA A 986 -37.04 0.20 22.95
C ALA A 986 -36.02 1.31 22.60
N THR A 987 -34.74 1.06 22.89
CA THR A 987 -33.66 2.01 22.57
C THR A 987 -33.47 2.20 21.04
N GLU A 988 -33.57 1.13 20.25
CA GLU A 988 -33.47 1.22 18.79
C GLU A 988 -34.67 1.93 18.16
N LYS A 989 -35.88 1.74 18.69
CA LYS A 989 -37.06 2.52 18.27
C LYS A 989 -36.85 4.03 18.48
N ALA A 990 -36.35 4.44 19.65
CA ALA A 990 -36.00 5.82 19.93
C ALA A 990 -34.90 6.38 19.01
N VAL A 991 -33.90 5.56 18.65
CA VAL A 991 -32.89 5.91 17.63
C VAL A 991 -33.54 6.17 16.27
N GLN A 992 -34.49 5.32 15.85
CA GLN A 992 -35.17 5.45 14.57
C GLN A 992 -36.08 6.69 14.53
N GLU A 993 -36.89 6.92 15.56
CA GLU A 993 -37.75 8.12 15.67
C GLU A 993 -36.92 9.41 15.62
N ALA A 994 -35.80 9.46 16.35
CA ALA A 994 -34.90 10.63 16.35
C ALA A 994 -34.21 10.87 15.00
N VAL A 995 -33.77 9.81 14.32
CA VAL A 995 -33.12 9.91 12.99
C VAL A 995 -34.11 10.39 11.92
N HIS A 996 -35.36 9.91 11.92
CA HIS A 996 -36.34 10.31 10.92
C HIS A 996 -36.91 11.72 11.18
N SER A 997 -37.23 12.05 12.43
CA SER A 997 -37.81 13.36 12.76
C SER A 997 -36.83 14.54 12.65
N LYS A 998 -35.52 14.32 12.89
CA LYS A 998 -34.52 15.42 12.99
C LYS A 998 -33.32 15.29 12.07
N ASN A 999 -33.23 14.22 11.27
CA ASN A 999 -32.03 13.85 10.51
C ASN A 999 -30.76 13.70 11.40
N VAL A 1000 -29.66 13.25 10.77
CA VAL A 1000 -28.35 13.30 11.41
C VAL A 1000 -27.93 14.77 11.58
N HIS A 1001 -27.56 15.16 12.79
CA HIS A 1001 -27.09 16.50 13.14
C HIS A 1001 -26.17 16.42 14.38
N GLU A 1002 -25.50 17.52 14.74
CA GLU A 1002 -24.45 17.56 15.77
C GLU A 1002 -24.85 16.89 17.10
N ASP A 1003 -26.01 17.27 17.63
CA ASP A 1003 -26.50 16.91 18.97
C ASP A 1003 -27.49 15.71 18.99
N LEU A 1004 -27.65 14.99 17.86
CA LEU A 1004 -28.61 13.89 17.71
C LEU A 1004 -28.56 12.86 18.85
N PHE A 1005 -27.37 12.58 19.41
CA PHE A 1005 -27.23 11.65 20.54
C PHE A 1005 -28.06 12.07 21.78
N ILE A 1006 -28.09 13.37 22.12
CA ILE A 1006 -28.89 13.87 23.25
C ILE A 1006 -30.36 13.87 22.86
N ASP A 1007 -30.69 14.26 21.63
CA ASP A 1007 -32.08 14.26 21.19
C ASP A 1007 -32.67 12.84 21.14
N THR A 1008 -31.90 11.80 20.78
CA THR A 1008 -32.33 10.39 20.89
C THR A 1008 -32.75 10.01 22.30
N LEU A 1009 -32.09 10.49 23.36
CA LEU A 1009 -32.46 10.18 24.74
C LEU A 1009 -33.91 10.57 25.05
N LYS A 1010 -34.36 11.71 24.49
CA LYS A 1010 -35.72 12.26 24.70
C LYS A 1010 -36.84 11.42 24.05
N TYR A 1011 -36.50 10.49 23.17
CA TYR A 1011 -37.45 9.54 22.57
C TYR A 1011 -37.45 8.18 23.29
N ILE A 1012 -36.50 7.92 24.22
CA ILE A 1012 -36.47 6.66 24.96
C ILE A 1012 -37.60 6.65 25.98
N LYS A 1013 -38.46 5.64 25.87
CA LYS A 1013 -39.50 5.30 26.83
C LYS A 1013 -39.29 3.84 27.22
N LEU A 1014 -39.20 3.58 28.52
CA LEU A 1014 -39.03 2.24 29.10
C LEU A 1014 -40.32 1.84 29.81
N GLY A 1015 -40.80 0.62 29.58
CA GLY A 1015 -41.80 -0.03 30.42
C GLY A 1015 -41.15 -0.91 31.50
N GLY A 1016 -41.98 -1.48 32.39
CA GLY A 1016 -41.50 -2.32 33.50
C GLY A 1016 -40.62 -3.51 33.07
N GLY A 1017 -40.79 -4.02 31.84
CA GLY A 1017 -40.00 -5.13 31.27
C GLY A 1017 -38.70 -4.74 30.55
N ASP A 1018 -38.38 -3.44 30.43
CA ASP A 1018 -37.23 -2.94 29.65
C ASP A 1018 -35.99 -2.65 30.51
N HIS A 1019 -35.87 -3.26 31.70
CA HIS A 1019 -34.81 -2.97 32.68
C HIS A 1019 -33.86 -4.16 32.86
N VAL A 1020 -32.56 -3.90 33.09
CA VAL A 1020 -31.54 -4.94 33.28
C VAL A 1020 -30.67 -4.69 34.51
N GLY A 1021 -30.37 -5.76 35.24
CA GLY A 1021 -29.64 -5.76 36.52
C GLY A 1021 -30.52 -6.24 37.68
N CYS A 1022 -29.88 -6.70 38.78
CA CYS A 1022 -30.60 -7.06 40.01
C CYS A 1022 -31.09 -5.80 40.76
N ILE A 1023 -31.86 -6.00 41.83
CA ILE A 1023 -32.48 -4.93 42.64
C ILE A 1023 -31.49 -3.79 42.97
N ASP A 1024 -30.27 -4.12 43.40
CA ASP A 1024 -29.25 -3.13 43.80
C ASP A 1024 -28.55 -2.43 42.63
N HIS A 1025 -28.61 -3.00 41.42
CA HIS A 1025 -27.79 -2.60 40.27
C HIS A 1025 -28.59 -2.22 39.01
N HIS A 1026 -29.91 -2.43 38.99
CA HIS A 1026 -30.78 -2.23 37.81
C HIS A 1026 -30.56 -0.85 37.16
N HIS A 1027 -30.51 0.20 37.99
CA HIS A 1027 -30.39 1.58 37.56
C HIS A 1027 -29.06 1.86 36.85
N ASP A 1028 -27.94 1.56 37.52
CA ASP A 1028 -26.59 1.77 37.01
C ASP A 1028 -26.26 0.87 35.80
N LEU A 1029 -26.76 -0.37 35.78
CA LEU A 1029 -26.53 -1.28 34.67
C LEU A 1029 -27.36 -0.92 33.43
N THR A 1030 -28.66 -0.62 33.59
CA THR A 1030 -29.53 -0.16 32.49
C THR A 1030 -28.97 1.11 31.85
N LYS A 1031 -28.59 2.10 32.68
CA LYS A 1031 -27.93 3.34 32.24
C LYS A 1031 -26.64 3.07 31.42
N LYS A 1032 -25.79 2.15 31.87
CA LYS A 1032 -24.56 1.76 31.16
C LYS A 1032 -24.84 1.03 29.85
N VAL A 1033 -25.85 0.17 29.80
CA VAL A 1033 -26.27 -0.58 28.61
C VAL A 1033 -26.82 0.38 27.55
N ILE A 1034 -27.77 1.25 27.89
CA ILE A 1034 -28.32 2.29 26.98
C ILE A 1034 -27.18 3.15 26.42
N LYS A 1035 -26.35 3.71 27.29
CA LYS A 1035 -25.26 4.61 26.91
C LYS A 1035 -24.24 3.93 25.98
N TYR A 1036 -23.92 2.65 26.23
CA TYR A 1036 -23.06 1.88 25.33
C TYR A 1036 -23.73 1.60 23.98
N TYR A 1037 -24.99 1.16 23.98
CA TYR A 1037 -25.72 0.85 22.75
C TYR A 1037 -25.82 2.08 21.86
N LEU A 1038 -26.23 3.22 22.40
CA LEU A 1038 -26.31 4.47 21.67
C LEU A 1038 -24.96 4.91 21.09
N ILE A 1039 -23.85 4.79 21.84
CA ILE A 1039 -22.51 5.12 21.34
C ILE A 1039 -22.12 4.25 20.15
N MET A 1040 -22.41 2.95 20.22
CA MET A 1040 -22.16 1.97 19.16
C MET A 1040 -23.07 2.24 17.94
N ARG A 1041 -24.36 2.52 18.16
CA ARG A 1041 -25.35 2.72 17.11
C ARG A 1041 -25.13 4.03 16.35
N ASN A 1042 -24.86 5.13 17.06
CA ASN A 1042 -24.50 6.44 16.48
C ASN A 1042 -23.21 6.37 15.66
N PHE A 1043 -22.24 5.55 16.07
CA PHE A 1043 -21.04 5.29 15.26
C PHE A 1043 -21.39 4.63 13.91
N PHE A 1044 -22.23 3.60 13.89
CA PHE A 1044 -22.65 2.96 12.64
C PHE A 1044 -23.55 3.85 11.77
N ILE A 1045 -24.36 4.73 12.37
CA ILE A 1045 -25.14 5.74 11.63
C ILE A 1045 -24.21 6.72 10.92
N ALA A 1046 -23.16 7.23 11.61
CA ALA A 1046 -22.15 8.10 11.01
C ALA A 1046 -21.39 7.42 9.86
N GLU A 1047 -21.03 6.15 10.02
CA GLU A 1047 -20.36 5.34 9.01
C GLU A 1047 -21.25 5.12 7.78
N LYS A 1048 -22.51 4.69 7.96
CA LYS A 1048 -23.48 4.53 6.86
C LYS A 1048 -23.71 5.85 6.11
N LYS A 1049 -23.97 6.96 6.82
CA LYS A 1049 -24.23 8.27 6.21
C LYS A 1049 -23.03 8.79 5.43
N SER A 1050 -21.82 8.50 5.89
CA SER A 1050 -20.58 8.82 5.16
C SER A 1050 -20.41 8.00 3.89
N LEU A 1051 -20.78 6.71 3.91
CA LEU A 1051 -20.76 5.85 2.72
C LEU A 1051 -21.79 6.30 1.67
N GLU A 1052 -23.02 6.59 2.08
CA GLU A 1052 -24.08 7.17 1.23
C GLU A 1052 -23.58 8.45 0.53
N VAL A 1053 -23.01 9.38 1.29
CA VAL A 1053 -22.45 10.64 0.76
C VAL A 1053 -21.24 10.38 -0.15
N ALA A 1054 -20.37 9.42 0.18
CA ALA A 1054 -19.24 9.07 -0.67
C ALA A 1054 -19.69 8.49 -2.02
N ASP A 1055 -20.72 7.64 -2.05
CA ASP A 1055 -21.24 7.05 -3.28
C ASP A 1055 -22.06 8.02 -4.12
N LEU A 1056 -22.86 8.90 -3.50
CA LEU A 1056 -23.48 10.04 -4.19
C LEU A 1056 -22.42 10.95 -4.82
N ASN A 1057 -21.30 11.20 -4.13
CA ASN A 1057 -20.18 11.95 -4.67
C ASN A 1057 -19.41 11.21 -5.78
N LYS A 1058 -19.31 9.87 -5.73
CA LYS A 1058 -18.77 9.06 -6.85
C LYS A 1058 -19.69 9.15 -8.07
N LYS A 1059 -21.01 8.98 -7.91
CA LYS A 1059 -22.02 9.17 -8.97
C LYS A 1059 -21.89 10.57 -9.59
N LYS A 1060 -21.95 11.64 -8.79
CA LYS A 1060 -21.81 13.04 -9.26
C LYS A 1060 -20.45 13.30 -9.96
N LYS A 1061 -19.34 12.74 -9.49
CA LYS A 1061 -18.03 12.81 -10.18
C LYS A 1061 -18.01 12.04 -11.50
N ALA A 1062 -18.66 10.88 -11.59
CA ALA A 1062 -18.78 10.10 -12.82
C ALA A 1062 -19.60 10.87 -13.87
N PHE A 1063 -20.78 11.39 -13.51
CA PHE A 1063 -21.61 12.23 -14.38
C PHE A 1063 -20.88 13.51 -14.81
N SER A 1064 -20.18 14.21 -13.90
CA SER A 1064 -19.40 15.41 -14.26
C SER A 1064 -18.23 15.08 -15.20
N LYS A 1065 -17.57 13.93 -15.03
CA LYS A 1065 -16.51 13.47 -15.94
C LYS A 1065 -17.08 13.07 -17.30
N GLN A 1066 -18.24 12.40 -17.35
CA GLN A 1066 -18.96 12.13 -18.59
C GLN A 1066 -19.37 13.43 -19.30
N ALA A 1067 -19.96 14.41 -18.60
CA ALA A 1067 -20.37 15.70 -19.18
C ALA A 1067 -19.20 16.60 -19.67
N LYS A 1068 -17.96 16.26 -19.29
CA LYS A 1068 -16.70 16.89 -19.76
C LYS A 1068 -15.97 16.09 -20.86
N LEU A 1069 -16.40 14.86 -21.13
CA LEU A 1069 -15.92 14.01 -22.23
C LEU A 1069 -16.95 13.96 -23.39
N GLN A 1070 -18.23 14.08 -23.05
CA GLN A 1070 -19.33 14.55 -23.89
C GLN A 1070 -19.22 16.07 -24.12
#